data_AF-A0A0E4BTM7-F1
#
_entry.id   AF-A0A0E4BTM7-F1
#
_cell.length_a   1.000
_cell.length_b   1.000
_cell.length_c   1.000
_cell.angle_alpha   90.00
_cell.angle_beta   90.00
_cell.angle_gamma   90.00
#
_symmetry.space_group_name_H-M   'P 1'
#
loop_
_entity.id
_entity.type
_entity.pdbx_description
1 polymer ?
#
loop_
_entity_poly.entity_id
_entity_poly.type
_entity_poly.pdbx_seq_one_letter_code
_entity_poly.pdbx_strand_id
1 'polypeptide(L)'
;MLAEIGSGAAITTSATGDGTLVGAAITPNLSSEAIGVSVGGGAVGVAIAQSTVEATVTADVGDNTSFSGGKLGVTAMALVPIIGTQTNGTTTTPIYGTTTWAKALAGGGGSLIGAQGSYAKASENATVKAYGGTGIRLPNADVSIKAENDSAQYAEATGISSGFLALGATVAQTSSNAQTYAYLGAPADMDALNRGSYTGKLTIRADGTDTNVSNATVGAGGTYAGAAAVATTSSTAVTNARFDGGTTDDTIYLGGLTIKATHTTNYVASGDAYQASTAGVSAGKAQNDVDSTTTAEIGTHLIINSAGGNMVVIANDIVNQGGGGARSGSGGSFSGAAALSTSTVTQHVNTNIGAGTVLSLNDDPRTSAAFINIEAYNTLNANDTASLATASFFAGGGAESNMTANATLAVNINARELFSAGKIYIGTAAKMAAANNANASLYGAIAGVGASTNSWVHANQSVNVGDSAKIVAWRDITIYAGLAGDGTVFSSVQATATTVVYNNTAVPISALYRGTANAEDTTSLTLAPTSSILGARDIYLGGTQGQVTATGNGSNYNPYLDIFSAKNSDNHSHTSGTGDVALNGRVVAGVNNDLTITINLGASTPTLSTTSPDSTLTNGSSSVLESVSDVNHFSSVMSWNHQTVQYTIVGNFNPYDLVVSQLATLTGLIAAQVRAQLAAATPTSPASMSPSGTDPTGDIQRQIDTLIKQAPFTSDAPGNAFAFGDILVSAGNASILAQKLTGNSGTNPAAPAVIARSSPLIKIENKGLDFMSLGNLTVTDVTGGNITYRQIDHVDPDSHSNVTFTAMPSATPVIDVSATYNRLDPDSGQGIDQNGNVLTRTPDIYFNGAVNNANGLLKIINNLGSVVASQSLSAATVQIVVPKGTFTFLGGIGSFYESGSAVTSQWATTENRPEDTLTAVMTAATYLGAYGDYYTAPHIASGTDHPYFYYCCTDGSHGVYQPVGNADASTIFTARMLMTYYDGTSPLFIDLPAGGQGYAWEHQHSRCRQRA
;
A
#
# COMPACT_ATOMS: atom_id res chain seq x y z
N MET A 1 -28.67 25.17 1.23
CA MET A 1 -29.28 24.09 0.42
C MET A 1 -29.47 22.89 1.33
N LEU A 2 -30.64 22.24 1.29
CA LEU A 2 -30.96 21.07 2.10
C LEU A 2 -31.61 20.01 1.20
N ALA A 3 -31.15 18.77 1.32
CA ALA A 3 -31.82 17.59 0.80
C ALA A 3 -31.84 16.53 1.92
N GLU A 4 -33.02 16.04 2.28
CA GLU A 4 -33.16 15.13 3.41
C GLU A 4 -34.11 13.98 3.09
N ILE A 5 -33.83 12.81 3.68
CA ILE A 5 -34.82 11.76 3.92
C ILE A 5 -35.13 11.79 5.41
N GLY A 6 -36.39 12.04 5.77
CA GLY A 6 -36.80 12.13 7.16
C GLY A 6 -36.64 10.80 7.92
N SER A 7 -36.48 10.90 9.25
CA SER A 7 -36.33 9.75 10.14
C SER A 7 -37.49 8.74 10.03
N GLY A 8 -37.18 7.45 10.15
CA GLY A 8 -38.15 6.36 10.11
C GLY A 8 -38.70 6.04 8.71
N ALA A 9 -38.13 6.63 7.65
CA ALA A 9 -38.55 6.35 6.28
C ALA A 9 -38.19 4.91 5.86
N ALA A 10 -38.98 4.32 4.96
CA ALA A 10 -38.71 3.03 4.35
C ALA A 10 -38.68 3.17 2.82
N ILE A 11 -37.54 2.84 2.21
CA ILE A 11 -37.29 3.05 0.79
C ILE A 11 -36.89 1.72 0.14
N THR A 12 -37.69 1.30 -0.83
CA THR A 12 -37.47 0.09 -1.62
C THR A 12 -37.31 0.45 -3.08
N THR A 13 -36.22 0.03 -3.71
CA THR A 13 -35.94 0.33 -5.12
C THR A 13 -35.52 -0.92 -5.88
N SER A 14 -35.93 -1.05 -7.14
CA SER A 14 -35.50 -2.12 -8.04
C SER A 14 -34.49 -1.64 -9.09
N ALA A 15 -33.97 -0.42 -8.92
CA ALA A 15 -33.06 0.19 -9.88
C ALA A 15 -31.67 -0.44 -9.79
N THR A 16 -31.08 -0.75 -10.94
CA THR A 16 -29.74 -1.33 -11.07
C THR A 16 -28.62 -0.28 -11.04
N GLY A 17 -28.96 1.02 -11.09
CA GLY A 17 -28.05 2.16 -10.94
C GLY A 17 -27.96 2.68 -9.50
N ASP A 18 -27.87 4.01 -9.34
CA ASP A 18 -28.06 4.62 -8.02
C ASP A 18 -29.52 4.39 -7.58
N GLY A 19 -29.71 3.51 -6.61
CA GLY A 19 -31.04 3.14 -6.12
C GLY A 19 -31.73 4.35 -5.49
N THR A 20 -31.04 5.00 -4.57
CA THR A 20 -31.48 6.23 -3.87
C THR A 20 -30.32 7.22 -3.85
N LEU A 21 -30.58 8.47 -4.25
CA LEU A 21 -29.64 9.59 -4.16
C LEU A 21 -30.26 10.74 -3.36
N VAL A 22 -29.60 11.14 -2.28
CA VAL A 22 -29.87 12.39 -1.53
C VAL A 22 -28.77 13.37 -1.88
N GLY A 23 -29.10 14.41 -2.66
CA GLY A 23 -28.11 15.32 -3.23
C GLY A 23 -28.44 16.79 -2.96
N ALA A 24 -27.51 17.54 -2.39
CA ALA A 24 -27.58 18.99 -2.28
C ALA A 24 -26.31 19.64 -2.84
N ALA A 25 -26.45 20.64 -3.70
CA ALA A 25 -25.31 21.32 -4.30
C ALA A 25 -25.52 22.84 -4.41
N ILE A 26 -24.44 23.61 -4.29
CA ILE A 26 -24.40 25.05 -4.60
C ILE A 26 -23.13 25.40 -5.37
N THR A 27 -23.21 26.42 -6.22
CA THR A 27 -22.08 26.94 -7.01
C THR A 27 -22.08 28.46 -6.95
N PRO A 28 -21.62 29.07 -5.85
CA PRO A 28 -21.69 30.51 -5.65
C PRO A 28 -20.79 31.25 -6.65
N ASN A 29 -21.24 32.40 -7.16
CA ASN A 29 -20.47 33.27 -8.04
C ASN A 29 -20.82 34.73 -7.71
N LEU A 30 -20.06 35.33 -6.81
CA LEU A 30 -20.28 36.71 -6.37
C LEU A 30 -19.12 37.61 -6.83
N SER A 31 -19.44 38.74 -7.44
CA SER A 31 -18.47 39.72 -7.95
C SER A 31 -18.82 41.13 -7.48
N SER A 32 -17.81 41.89 -7.05
CA SER A 32 -17.93 43.32 -6.74
C SER A 32 -16.79 44.11 -7.38
N GLU A 33 -17.11 45.24 -8.02
CA GLU A 33 -16.13 46.16 -8.61
C GLU A 33 -16.39 47.59 -8.14
N ALA A 34 -15.34 48.31 -7.75
CA ALA A 34 -15.42 49.71 -7.34
C ALA A 34 -14.31 50.54 -8.00
N ILE A 35 -14.69 51.72 -8.51
CA ILE A 35 -13.76 52.69 -9.12
C ILE A 35 -13.97 54.05 -8.45
N GLY A 36 -12.90 54.60 -7.86
CA GLY A 36 -12.90 55.85 -7.11
C GLY A 36 -11.81 56.80 -7.59
N VAL A 37 -12.13 57.66 -8.55
CA VAL A 37 -11.16 58.59 -9.16
C VAL A 37 -11.54 60.04 -8.87
N SER A 38 -10.58 60.84 -8.42
CA SER A 38 -10.72 62.27 -8.20
C SER A 38 -9.56 63.04 -8.86
N VAL A 39 -9.87 64.17 -9.49
CA VAL A 39 -8.87 65.07 -10.11
C VAL A 39 -9.17 66.52 -9.74
N GLY A 40 -8.16 67.32 -9.37
CA GLY A 40 -8.39 68.71 -8.95
C GLY A 40 -7.19 69.44 -8.30
N GLY A 41 -7.47 70.49 -7.53
CA GLY A 41 -6.46 71.19 -6.72
C GLY A 41 -5.95 70.32 -5.58
N GLY A 42 -6.89 69.80 -4.79
CA GLY A 42 -6.74 68.63 -3.92
C GLY A 42 -7.73 67.56 -4.36
N ALA A 43 -7.28 66.32 -4.48
CA ALA A 43 -8.06 65.20 -4.98
C ALA A 43 -7.86 63.97 -4.09
N VAL A 44 -8.96 63.32 -3.71
CA VAL A 44 -8.95 62.07 -2.93
C VAL A 44 -9.85 61.06 -3.62
N GLY A 45 -9.25 60.00 -4.17
CA GLY A 45 -9.98 58.87 -4.77
C GLY A 45 -10.10 57.71 -3.77
N VAL A 46 -11.30 57.19 -3.53
CA VAL A 46 -11.49 56.02 -2.65
C VAL A 46 -12.38 54.99 -3.34
N ALA A 47 -11.94 53.74 -3.34
CA ALA A 47 -12.71 52.61 -3.87
C ALA A 47 -12.74 51.45 -2.87
N ILE A 48 -13.91 50.91 -2.61
CA ILE A 48 -14.12 49.78 -1.70
C ILE A 48 -14.99 48.75 -2.41
N ALA A 49 -14.44 47.55 -2.64
CA ALA A 49 -15.17 46.40 -3.18
C ALA A 49 -15.11 45.25 -2.17
N GLN A 50 -16.27 44.70 -1.82
CA GLN A 50 -16.39 43.61 -0.87
C GLN A 50 -17.37 42.57 -1.40
N SER A 51 -16.92 41.32 -1.43
CA SER A 51 -17.71 40.14 -1.80
C SER A 51 -17.59 39.11 -0.69
N THR A 52 -18.70 38.73 -0.09
CA THR A 52 -18.73 37.70 0.96
C THR A 52 -19.79 36.65 0.61
N VAL A 53 -19.38 35.39 0.59
CA VAL A 53 -20.29 34.24 0.45
C VAL A 53 -20.36 33.52 1.79
N GLU A 54 -21.58 33.29 2.24
CA GLU A 54 -21.90 32.39 3.35
C GLU A 54 -22.77 31.26 2.80
N ALA A 55 -22.33 30.02 2.95
CA ALA A 55 -23.00 28.86 2.40
C ALA A 55 -23.17 27.75 3.44
N THR A 56 -24.36 27.15 3.47
CA THR A 56 -24.59 25.89 4.19
C THR A 56 -25.27 24.92 3.25
N VAL A 57 -24.65 23.76 3.05
CA VAL A 57 -25.14 22.67 2.21
C VAL A 57 -25.25 21.42 3.07
N THR A 58 -26.43 20.83 3.10
CA THR A 58 -26.66 19.60 3.86
C THR A 58 -27.42 18.60 3.00
N ALA A 59 -26.88 17.39 2.93
CA ALA A 59 -27.55 16.22 2.37
C ALA A 59 -27.57 15.14 3.45
N ASP A 60 -28.75 14.69 3.85
CA ASP A 60 -28.84 13.75 4.97
C ASP A 60 -29.94 12.71 4.89
N VAL A 61 -29.71 11.64 5.64
CA VAL A 61 -30.69 10.60 5.90
C VAL A 61 -30.91 10.55 7.40
N GLY A 62 -32.14 10.78 7.83
CA GLY A 62 -32.53 10.76 9.24
C GLY A 62 -32.48 9.38 9.88
N ASP A 63 -32.55 9.37 11.21
CA ASP A 63 -32.44 8.16 12.02
C ASP A 63 -33.48 7.09 11.66
N ASN A 64 -33.16 5.81 11.89
CA ASN A 64 -34.05 4.66 11.73
C ASN A 64 -34.63 4.51 10.31
N THR A 65 -33.97 5.06 9.30
CA THR A 65 -34.36 4.90 7.90
C THR A 65 -33.94 3.52 7.39
N SER A 66 -34.80 2.84 6.64
CA SER A 66 -34.49 1.54 6.05
C SER A 66 -34.43 1.56 4.54
N PHE A 67 -33.33 1.05 3.97
CA PHE A 67 -33.17 0.87 2.53
C PHE A 67 -33.17 -0.61 2.16
N SER A 68 -33.83 -0.94 1.06
CA SER A 68 -33.79 -2.26 0.44
C SER A 68 -33.68 -2.11 -1.08
N GLY A 69 -32.77 -2.82 -1.74
CA GLY A 69 -32.58 -2.76 -3.19
C GLY A 69 -31.25 -2.12 -3.60
N GLY A 70 -31.29 -1.18 -4.56
CA GLY A 70 -30.11 -0.57 -5.19
C GLY A 70 -29.24 0.29 -4.28
N LYS A 71 -28.20 0.90 -4.85
CA LYS A 71 -27.17 1.70 -4.14
C LYS A 71 -27.76 2.91 -3.39
N LEU A 72 -27.08 3.35 -2.32
CA LEU A 72 -27.40 4.59 -1.60
C LEU A 72 -26.28 5.62 -1.77
N GLY A 73 -26.62 6.79 -2.30
CA GLY A 73 -25.74 7.96 -2.35
C GLY A 73 -26.27 9.10 -1.48
N VAL A 74 -25.43 9.67 -0.62
CA VAL A 74 -25.70 10.90 0.14
C VAL A 74 -24.58 11.89 -0.18
N THR A 75 -24.90 12.96 -0.90
CA THR A 75 -23.88 13.85 -1.49
C THR A 75 -24.22 15.32 -1.22
N ALA A 76 -23.32 16.03 -0.55
CA ALA A 76 -23.40 17.48 -0.32
C ALA A 76 -22.20 18.18 -0.97
N MET A 77 -22.43 19.22 -1.77
CA MET A 77 -21.38 19.89 -2.54
C MET A 77 -21.49 21.42 -2.51
N ALA A 78 -20.41 22.11 -2.17
CA ALA A 78 -20.19 23.51 -2.54
C ALA A 78 -19.04 23.52 -3.55
N LEU A 79 -19.29 24.05 -4.76
CA LEU A 79 -18.35 23.93 -5.89
C LEU A 79 -17.97 25.30 -6.44
N VAL A 80 -16.77 25.37 -7.03
CA VAL A 80 -16.33 26.52 -7.82
C VAL A 80 -17.05 26.55 -9.16
N PRO A 81 -17.54 27.72 -9.64
CA PRO A 81 -18.20 27.84 -10.94
C PRO A 81 -17.32 27.39 -12.11
N ILE A 82 -17.87 26.60 -13.04
CA ILE A 82 -17.23 26.32 -14.32
C ILE A 82 -17.61 27.44 -15.30
N ILE A 83 -16.61 28.14 -15.84
CA ILE A 83 -16.79 29.27 -16.76
C ILE A 83 -16.46 28.92 -18.22
N GLY A 84 -15.94 27.72 -18.46
CA GLY A 84 -15.65 27.23 -19.80
C GLY A 84 -15.02 25.85 -19.79
N THR A 85 -14.59 25.38 -20.96
CA THR A 85 -13.85 24.13 -21.14
C THR A 85 -12.77 24.33 -22.19
N GLN A 86 -11.57 23.81 -21.95
CA GLN A 86 -10.48 23.76 -22.93
C GLN A 86 -10.30 22.32 -23.42
N THR A 87 -10.34 22.10 -24.73
CA THR A 87 -10.04 20.80 -25.33
C THR A 87 -8.66 20.83 -25.97
N ASN A 88 -7.76 19.96 -25.52
CA ASN A 88 -6.46 19.72 -26.14
C ASN A 88 -6.37 18.25 -26.59
N GLY A 89 -6.49 18.03 -27.90
CA GLY A 89 -6.63 16.67 -28.46
C GLY A 89 -7.94 16.01 -28.02
N THR A 90 -7.84 14.84 -27.38
CA THR A 90 -8.98 14.08 -26.83
C THR A 90 -9.33 14.46 -25.38
N THR A 91 -8.57 15.36 -24.75
CA THR A 91 -8.75 15.73 -23.34
C THR A 91 -9.49 17.06 -23.24
N THR A 92 -10.64 17.07 -22.58
CA THR A 92 -11.41 18.29 -22.28
C THR A 92 -11.27 18.62 -20.79
N THR A 93 -10.76 19.80 -20.47
CA THR A 93 -10.49 20.26 -19.10
C THR A 93 -11.42 21.43 -18.76
N PRO A 94 -12.19 21.39 -17.67
CA PRO A 94 -12.97 22.53 -17.20
C PRO A 94 -12.08 23.74 -16.88
N ILE A 95 -12.58 24.93 -17.17
CA ILE A 95 -11.99 26.20 -16.75
C ILE A 95 -12.83 26.69 -15.58
N TYR A 96 -12.19 26.81 -14.41
CA TYR A 96 -12.84 27.26 -13.18
C TYR A 96 -12.82 28.79 -13.09
N GLY A 97 -13.92 29.34 -12.58
CA GLY A 97 -14.08 30.75 -12.19
C GLY A 97 -13.73 30.97 -10.73
N THR A 98 -14.45 31.87 -10.08
CA THR A 98 -14.25 32.23 -8.67
C THR A 98 -15.56 32.15 -7.91
N THR A 99 -15.52 31.63 -6.69
CA THR A 99 -16.64 31.66 -5.75
C THR A 99 -16.94 33.10 -5.31
N THR A 100 -15.88 33.87 -5.01
CA THR A 100 -15.98 35.30 -4.71
C THR A 100 -14.87 36.08 -5.41
N TRP A 101 -15.24 37.26 -5.93
CA TRP A 101 -14.33 38.15 -6.63
C TRP A 101 -14.56 39.60 -6.19
N ALA A 102 -13.50 40.33 -5.88
CA ALA A 102 -13.57 41.74 -5.52
C ALA A 102 -12.45 42.53 -6.19
N LYS A 103 -12.78 43.67 -6.79
CA LYS A 103 -11.80 44.57 -7.41
C LYS A 103 -12.04 46.03 -7.03
N ALA A 104 -11.01 46.70 -6.54
CA ALA A 104 -11.05 48.11 -6.20
C ALA A 104 -9.93 48.89 -6.91
N LEU A 105 -10.32 49.94 -7.64
CA LEU A 105 -9.39 50.84 -8.32
C LEU A 105 -9.59 52.27 -7.81
N ALA A 106 -8.56 52.87 -7.22
CA ALA A 106 -8.62 54.26 -6.77
C ALA A 106 -7.52 55.14 -7.41
N GLY A 107 -7.88 56.39 -7.68
CA GLY A 107 -7.03 57.38 -8.35
C GLY A 107 -7.17 58.76 -7.74
N GLY A 108 -6.05 59.38 -7.35
CA GLY A 108 -6.03 60.75 -6.82
C GLY A 108 -5.04 61.63 -7.59
N GLY A 109 -5.53 62.44 -8.52
CA GLY A 109 -4.72 63.35 -9.33
C GLY A 109 -4.88 64.80 -8.94
N GLY A 110 -4.07 65.28 -7.99
CA GLY A 110 -4.12 66.66 -7.51
C GLY A 110 -2.95 67.50 -8.00
N SER A 111 -3.16 68.79 -8.30
CA SER A 111 -2.02 69.70 -8.55
C SER A 111 -1.23 70.01 -7.28
N LEU A 112 -1.90 70.02 -6.12
CA LEU A 112 -1.27 70.18 -4.80
C LEU A 112 -1.27 68.86 -4.02
N ILE A 113 -2.45 68.26 -3.82
CA ILE A 113 -2.59 67.04 -3.00
C ILE A 113 -3.33 65.98 -3.83
N GLY A 114 -2.68 64.85 -4.09
CA GLY A 114 -3.32 63.66 -4.64
C GLY A 114 -3.27 62.53 -3.64
N ALA A 115 -4.42 62.11 -3.12
CA ALA A 115 -4.51 60.97 -2.23
C ALA A 115 -5.39 59.87 -2.81
N GLN A 116 -5.07 58.62 -2.54
CA GLN A 116 -5.90 57.50 -2.96
C GLN A 116 -5.96 56.38 -1.91
N GLY A 117 -7.08 55.68 -1.86
CA GLY A 117 -7.28 54.48 -1.06
C GLY A 117 -8.11 53.43 -1.78
N SER A 118 -7.59 52.23 -2.01
CA SER A 118 -8.38 51.10 -2.51
C SER A 118 -8.38 49.92 -1.55
N TYR A 119 -9.57 49.33 -1.36
CA TYR A 119 -9.77 48.16 -0.52
C TYR A 119 -10.61 47.12 -1.26
N ALA A 120 -10.05 45.93 -1.49
CA ALA A 120 -10.76 44.79 -2.07
C ALA A 120 -10.77 43.63 -1.07
N LYS A 121 -11.96 43.07 -0.78
CA LYS A 121 -12.09 41.87 0.05
C LYS A 121 -12.99 40.84 -0.62
N ALA A 122 -12.50 39.62 -0.74
CA ALA A 122 -13.28 38.47 -1.21
C ALA A 122 -13.19 37.36 -0.14
N SER A 123 -14.31 37.00 0.48
CA SER A 123 -14.32 36.06 1.60
C SER A 123 -15.41 35.00 1.48
N GLU A 124 -15.11 33.82 2.00
CA GLU A 124 -15.99 32.66 1.93
C GLU A 124 -16.09 32.00 3.32
N ASN A 125 -17.30 31.57 3.67
CA ASN A 125 -17.58 30.77 4.85
C ASN A 125 -18.60 29.68 4.49
N ALA A 126 -18.12 28.46 4.24
CA ALA A 126 -18.93 27.32 3.82
C ALA A 126 -18.94 26.22 4.87
N THR A 127 -20.13 25.69 5.11
CA THR A 127 -20.32 24.43 5.83
C THR A 127 -21.03 23.42 4.92
N VAL A 128 -20.38 22.30 4.63
CA VAL A 128 -20.91 21.21 3.81
C VAL A 128 -21.00 19.94 4.66
N LYS A 129 -22.19 19.35 4.74
CA LYS A 129 -22.47 18.15 5.53
C LYS A 129 -23.18 17.10 4.69
N ALA A 130 -22.59 15.91 4.58
CA ALA A 130 -23.26 14.73 4.05
C ALA A 130 -23.29 13.65 5.12
N TYR A 131 -24.47 13.17 5.51
CA TYR A 131 -24.50 12.13 6.55
C TYR A 131 -25.67 11.17 6.52
N GLY A 132 -25.44 9.98 7.07
CA GLY A 132 -26.49 9.09 7.55
C GLY A 132 -26.62 9.20 9.07
N GLY A 133 -27.84 9.32 9.57
CA GLY A 133 -28.18 9.26 10.99
C GLY A 133 -27.96 7.87 11.60
N THR A 134 -28.46 7.71 12.81
CA THR A 134 -28.35 6.48 13.62
C THR A 134 -29.44 5.47 13.28
N GLY A 135 -29.20 4.19 13.48
CA GLY A 135 -30.17 3.12 13.23
C GLY A 135 -30.54 2.92 11.75
N ILE A 136 -29.74 3.43 10.80
CA ILE A 136 -30.02 3.24 9.38
C ILE A 136 -29.82 1.79 9.00
N ARG A 137 -30.80 1.19 8.32
CA ARG A 137 -30.68 -0.13 7.70
C ARG A 137 -30.12 0.01 6.29
N LEU A 138 -28.87 -0.39 6.09
CA LEU A 138 -28.15 -0.26 4.82
C LEU A 138 -28.70 -1.25 3.76
N PRO A 139 -28.77 -0.85 2.46
CA PRO A 139 -29.15 -1.76 1.37
C PRO A 139 -28.02 -2.75 1.09
N ASN A 140 -28.30 -3.96 0.56
CA ASN A 140 -27.24 -4.87 0.06
C ASN A 140 -26.69 -4.41 -1.31
N ALA A 141 -26.10 -3.22 -1.31
CA ALA A 141 -25.49 -2.54 -2.45
C ALA A 141 -24.52 -1.48 -1.93
N ASP A 142 -23.75 -0.84 -2.81
CA ASP A 142 -22.80 0.20 -2.39
C ASP A 142 -23.50 1.37 -1.69
N VAL A 143 -22.85 1.87 -0.63
CA VAL A 143 -23.26 3.06 0.13
C VAL A 143 -22.13 4.09 0.04
N SER A 144 -22.46 5.29 -0.44
CA SER A 144 -21.52 6.39 -0.60
C SER A 144 -22.04 7.64 0.10
N ILE A 145 -21.29 8.15 1.07
CA ILE A 145 -21.55 9.41 1.76
C ILE A 145 -20.41 10.37 1.44
N LYS A 146 -20.68 11.43 0.67
CA LYS A 146 -19.67 12.35 0.15
C LYS A 146 -20.00 13.80 0.47
N ALA A 147 -19.07 14.49 1.12
CA ALA A 147 -19.10 15.95 1.27
C ALA A 147 -17.93 16.58 0.50
N GLU A 148 -18.21 17.61 -0.29
CA GLU A 148 -17.22 18.34 -1.08
C GLU A 148 -17.38 19.85 -0.88
N ASN A 149 -16.32 20.54 -0.48
CA ASN A 149 -16.32 21.99 -0.25
C ASN A 149 -15.15 22.65 -0.97
N ASP A 150 -15.40 23.07 -2.20
CA ASP A 150 -14.43 23.72 -3.05
C ASP A 150 -14.76 25.21 -3.20
N SER A 151 -13.75 26.03 -2.96
CA SER A 151 -13.87 27.48 -2.87
C SER A 151 -12.70 28.19 -3.57
N ALA A 152 -12.99 29.33 -4.20
CA ALA A 152 -12.00 30.18 -4.84
C ALA A 152 -12.32 31.67 -4.61
N GLN A 153 -11.43 32.37 -3.92
CA GLN A 153 -11.53 33.78 -3.57
C GLN A 153 -10.46 34.57 -4.31
N TYR A 154 -10.85 35.67 -4.95
CA TYR A 154 -9.93 36.58 -5.64
C TYR A 154 -10.18 38.03 -5.25
N ALA A 155 -9.15 38.73 -4.76
CA ALA A 155 -9.20 40.15 -4.45
C ALA A 155 -8.07 40.92 -5.16
N GLU A 156 -8.41 42.04 -5.78
CA GLU A 156 -7.45 42.92 -6.45
C GLU A 156 -7.68 44.40 -6.08
N ALA A 157 -6.66 45.04 -5.52
CA ALA A 157 -6.69 46.46 -5.15
C ALA A 157 -5.57 47.23 -5.87
N THR A 158 -5.94 48.19 -6.70
CA THR A 158 -4.99 49.05 -7.42
C THR A 158 -5.20 50.50 -7.05
N GLY A 159 -4.09 51.25 -6.95
CA GLY A 159 -4.11 52.62 -6.47
C GLY A 159 -3.04 53.49 -7.09
N ILE A 160 -3.41 54.66 -7.62
CA ILE A 160 -2.46 55.61 -8.22
C ILE A 160 -2.70 57.02 -7.67
N SER A 161 -1.64 57.66 -7.17
CA SER A 161 -1.70 59.04 -6.66
C SER A 161 -0.65 59.94 -7.32
N SER A 162 -1.03 61.19 -7.61
CA SER A 162 -0.10 62.20 -8.13
C SER A 162 -0.38 63.60 -7.57
N GLY A 163 0.68 64.37 -7.31
CA GLY A 163 0.59 65.78 -6.89
C GLY A 163 1.86 66.31 -6.22
N PHE A 164 1.83 67.53 -5.68
CA PHE A 164 2.96 68.01 -4.85
C PHE A 164 3.17 67.11 -3.63
N LEU A 165 2.07 66.73 -2.96
CA LEU A 165 1.98 65.66 -1.97
C LEU A 165 1.12 64.53 -2.53
N ALA A 166 1.70 63.34 -2.74
CA ALA A 166 1.03 62.15 -3.26
C ALA A 166 0.99 61.03 -2.20
N LEU A 167 -0.19 60.57 -1.80
CA LEU A 167 -0.34 59.52 -0.78
C LEU A 167 -1.23 58.40 -1.30
N GLY A 168 -0.80 57.15 -1.15
CA GLY A 168 -1.58 55.99 -1.59
C GLY A 168 -1.49 54.82 -0.62
N ALA A 169 -2.64 54.19 -0.35
CA ALA A 169 -2.71 52.91 0.33
C ALA A 169 -3.63 51.96 -0.43
N THR A 170 -3.21 50.71 -0.63
CA THR A 170 -4.03 49.66 -1.24
C THR A 170 -4.01 48.40 -0.39
N VAL A 171 -5.17 47.76 -0.25
CA VAL A 171 -5.32 46.55 0.55
C VAL A 171 -6.19 45.55 -0.19
N ALA A 172 -5.66 44.35 -0.42
CA ALA A 172 -6.39 43.21 -0.98
C ALA A 172 -6.41 42.07 0.05
N GLN A 173 -7.60 41.52 0.33
CA GLN A 173 -7.79 40.48 1.33
C GLN A 173 -8.65 39.35 0.79
N THR A 174 -8.16 38.12 0.92
CA THR A 174 -8.92 36.91 0.66
C THR A 174 -8.95 36.02 1.89
N SER A 175 -10.10 35.41 2.16
CA SER A 175 -10.22 34.46 3.27
C SER A 175 -11.21 33.35 2.98
N SER A 176 -10.89 32.13 3.38
CA SER A 176 -11.78 30.96 3.39
C SER A 176 -11.93 30.40 4.81
N ASN A 177 -13.17 30.06 5.18
CA ASN A 177 -13.48 29.28 6.37
C ASN A 177 -14.34 28.09 5.94
N ALA A 178 -13.70 26.94 5.74
CA ALA A 178 -14.32 25.76 5.15
C ALA A 178 -14.52 24.66 6.19
N GLN A 179 -15.76 24.19 6.34
CA GLN A 179 -16.09 23.05 7.17
C GLN A 179 -16.75 21.96 6.34
N THR A 180 -16.11 20.79 6.26
CA THR A 180 -16.57 19.65 5.44
C THR A 180 -16.71 18.42 6.31
N TYR A 181 -17.94 17.90 6.41
CA TYR A 181 -18.24 16.73 7.23
C TYR A 181 -18.94 15.64 6.41
N ALA A 182 -18.37 14.44 6.40
CA ALA A 182 -19.00 13.25 5.87
C ALA A 182 -19.08 12.18 6.97
N TYR A 183 -20.28 11.70 7.32
CA TYR A 183 -20.37 10.68 8.37
C TYR A 183 -21.54 9.72 8.29
N LEU A 184 -21.38 8.55 8.92
CA LEU A 184 -22.45 7.61 9.18
C LEU A 184 -22.59 7.41 10.70
N GLY A 185 -23.81 7.59 11.21
CA GLY A 185 -24.14 7.35 12.62
C GLY A 185 -24.20 5.85 12.95
N ALA A 186 -23.86 5.51 14.20
CA ALA A 186 -24.09 4.18 14.77
C ALA A 186 -25.33 4.15 15.70
N PRO A 187 -25.96 2.97 15.90
CA PRO A 187 -25.68 1.73 15.18
C PRO A 187 -26.12 1.84 13.71
N ALA A 188 -25.43 1.19 12.79
CA ALA A 188 -25.89 1.02 11.41
C ALA A 188 -26.31 -0.44 11.26
N ASP A 189 -27.62 -0.68 11.19
CA ASP A 189 -28.12 -2.04 11.03
C ASP A 189 -27.97 -2.48 9.57
N MET A 190 -27.87 -3.79 9.36
CA MET A 190 -27.99 -4.37 8.03
C MET A 190 -29.30 -5.12 7.94
N ASP A 191 -29.92 -5.04 6.77
CA ASP A 191 -30.42 -6.23 6.07
C ASP A 191 -30.63 -7.51 6.92
N ALA A 192 -31.60 -7.64 7.84
CA ALA A 192 -31.81 -8.84 8.66
C ALA A 192 -31.85 -10.16 7.86
N LEU A 193 -32.13 -10.10 6.56
CA LEU A 193 -32.17 -11.24 5.64
C LEU A 193 -30.79 -11.73 5.14
N ASN A 194 -29.69 -10.97 5.23
CA ASN A 194 -28.45 -11.30 4.50
C ASN A 194 -27.13 -10.92 5.18
N ARG A 195 -26.99 -11.10 6.50
CA ARG A 195 -25.74 -10.79 7.23
C ARG A 195 -24.50 -11.49 6.64
N GLY A 196 -24.62 -12.69 6.08
CA GLY A 196 -23.50 -13.44 5.46
C GLY A 196 -23.27 -13.20 3.96
N SER A 197 -24.09 -12.38 3.29
CA SER A 197 -24.05 -12.22 1.83
C SER A 197 -24.03 -10.76 1.38
N TYR A 198 -23.61 -9.85 2.27
CA TYR A 198 -23.47 -8.45 1.94
C TYR A 198 -22.22 -8.23 1.08
N THR A 199 -22.40 -7.67 -0.12
CA THR A 199 -21.31 -7.44 -1.08
C THR A 199 -21.06 -5.96 -1.38
N GLY A 200 -21.93 -5.07 -0.89
CA GLY A 200 -21.80 -3.62 -1.08
C GLY A 200 -20.59 -3.04 -0.34
N LYS A 201 -19.98 -2.00 -0.91
CA LYS A 201 -18.91 -1.24 -0.26
C LYS A 201 -19.47 -0.04 0.49
N LEU A 202 -18.89 0.29 1.65
CA LEU A 202 -19.17 1.55 2.35
C LEU A 202 -18.04 2.54 2.08
N THR A 203 -18.39 3.69 1.50
CA THR A 203 -17.47 4.81 1.26
C THR A 203 -17.96 6.05 1.98
N ILE A 204 -17.14 6.62 2.86
CA ILE A 204 -17.36 7.91 3.51
C ILE A 204 -16.21 8.82 3.12
N ARG A 205 -16.51 9.94 2.47
CA ARG A 205 -15.47 10.83 1.92
C ARG A 205 -15.78 12.30 2.16
N ALA A 206 -14.83 13.01 2.76
CA ALA A 206 -14.84 14.46 2.90
C ALA A 206 -13.68 15.05 2.11
N ASP A 207 -13.98 15.88 1.11
CA ASP A 207 -12.99 16.60 0.30
C ASP A 207 -13.21 18.12 0.46
N GLY A 208 -12.13 18.89 0.58
CA GLY A 208 -12.22 20.35 0.55
C GLY A 208 -11.04 21.00 -0.13
N THR A 209 -11.30 22.06 -0.90
CA THR A 209 -10.28 22.84 -1.60
C THR A 209 -10.50 24.33 -1.39
N ASP A 210 -9.52 25.04 -0.87
CA ASP A 210 -9.58 26.50 -0.70
C ASP A 210 -8.53 27.19 -1.57
N THR A 211 -8.94 28.13 -2.41
CA THR A 211 -8.02 28.89 -3.27
C THR A 211 -8.12 30.38 -3.01
N ASN A 212 -7.13 30.95 -2.31
CA ASN A 212 -7.11 32.37 -1.93
C ASN A 212 -6.06 33.15 -2.74
N VAL A 213 -6.49 34.15 -3.51
CA VAL A 213 -5.59 35.02 -4.30
C VAL A 213 -5.82 36.50 -3.98
N SER A 214 -4.79 37.17 -3.47
CA SER A 214 -4.84 38.60 -3.13
C SER A 214 -3.72 39.38 -3.81
N ASN A 215 -4.08 40.40 -4.58
CA ASN A 215 -3.14 41.28 -5.28
C ASN A 215 -3.37 42.75 -4.90
N ALA A 216 -2.39 43.39 -4.28
CA ALA A 216 -2.42 44.81 -3.94
C ALA A 216 -1.27 45.54 -4.64
N THR A 217 -1.59 46.56 -5.43
CA THR A 217 -0.61 47.37 -6.18
C THR A 217 -0.84 48.84 -5.93
N VAL A 218 0.21 49.59 -5.58
CA VAL A 218 0.14 51.03 -5.35
C VAL A 218 1.25 51.80 -6.06
N GLY A 219 0.90 52.97 -6.58
CA GLY A 219 1.81 53.93 -7.19
C GLY A 219 1.63 55.34 -6.63
N ALA A 220 2.72 56.05 -6.36
CA ALA A 220 2.69 57.47 -5.98
C ALA A 220 3.77 58.30 -6.69
N GLY A 221 3.41 59.47 -7.21
CA GLY A 221 4.31 60.37 -7.95
C GLY A 221 4.18 61.84 -7.57
N GLY A 222 5.28 62.55 -7.28
CA GLY A 222 5.17 63.94 -6.82
C GLY A 222 6.46 64.63 -6.38
N THR A 223 6.36 65.66 -5.54
CA THR A 223 7.52 66.21 -4.80
C THR A 223 7.74 65.40 -3.52
N TYR A 224 6.66 65.14 -2.79
CA TYR A 224 6.61 64.21 -1.67
C TYR A 224 5.67 63.07 -1.99
N ALA A 225 6.07 61.83 -1.78
CA ALA A 225 5.19 60.71 -2.08
C ALA A 225 5.32 59.52 -1.11
N GLY A 226 4.18 58.90 -0.80
CA GLY A 226 4.08 57.72 0.06
C GLY A 226 3.14 56.69 -0.54
N ALA A 227 3.58 55.43 -0.61
CA ALA A 227 2.81 54.35 -1.21
C ALA A 227 2.88 53.07 -0.34
N ALA A 228 1.74 52.52 0.08
CA ALA A 228 1.69 51.24 0.79
C ALA A 228 0.72 50.24 0.13
N ALA A 229 1.15 49.00 -0.09
CA ALA A 229 0.31 47.91 -0.60
C ALA A 229 0.35 46.72 0.36
N VAL A 230 -0.81 46.18 0.73
CA VAL A 230 -0.95 45.01 1.61
C VAL A 230 -1.84 43.98 0.95
N ALA A 231 -1.29 42.80 0.66
CA ALA A 231 -2.05 41.62 0.25
C ALA A 231 -2.10 40.61 1.40
N THR A 232 -3.28 40.06 1.70
CA THR A 232 -3.44 39.06 2.76
C THR A 232 -4.31 37.90 2.32
N THR A 233 -3.84 36.68 2.52
CA THR A 233 -4.65 35.46 2.41
C THR A 233 -4.79 34.81 3.79
N SER A 234 -5.94 34.19 4.05
CA SER A 234 -6.18 33.39 5.26
C SER A 234 -7.06 32.19 4.93
N SER A 235 -6.66 30.99 5.33
CA SER A 235 -7.46 29.77 5.19
C SER A 235 -7.60 29.09 6.54
N THR A 236 -8.83 28.84 6.97
CA THR A 236 -9.12 27.99 8.12
C THR A 236 -10.03 26.86 7.68
N ALA A 237 -9.60 25.62 7.81
CA ALA A 237 -10.35 24.48 7.28
C ALA A 237 -10.46 23.31 8.26
N VAL A 238 -11.65 22.70 8.30
CA VAL A 238 -11.91 21.44 9.01
C VAL A 238 -12.51 20.45 8.01
N THR A 239 -11.81 19.36 7.74
CA THR A 239 -12.27 18.28 6.86
C THR A 239 -12.32 16.97 7.64
N ASN A 240 -13.53 16.42 7.84
CA ASN A 240 -13.74 15.27 8.70
C ASN A 240 -14.60 14.19 8.02
N ALA A 241 -14.03 13.00 7.87
CA ALA A 241 -14.74 11.81 7.43
C ALA A 241 -14.76 10.77 8.56
N ARG A 242 -15.95 10.36 9.01
CA ARG A 242 -16.07 9.47 10.17
C ARG A 242 -17.16 8.41 10.03
N PHE A 243 -16.89 7.22 10.55
CA PHE A 243 -17.93 6.25 10.89
C PHE A 243 -18.11 6.29 12.40
N ASP A 244 -19.17 6.96 12.87
CA ASP A 244 -19.42 7.10 14.29
C ASP A 244 -19.70 5.73 14.92
N GLY A 245 -19.26 5.55 16.17
CA GLY A 245 -19.44 4.33 16.94
C GLY A 245 -20.38 4.53 18.13
N GLY A 246 -20.71 3.44 18.81
CA GLY A 246 -21.61 3.43 19.96
C GLY A 246 -20.93 3.05 21.27
N THR A 247 -21.73 2.83 22.31
CA THR A 247 -21.29 2.30 23.62
C THR A 247 -21.33 0.78 23.69
N THR A 248 -21.88 0.11 22.67
CA THR A 248 -22.07 -1.34 22.58
C THR A 248 -21.65 -1.82 21.21
N ASP A 249 -21.22 -3.07 21.13
CA ASP A 249 -20.78 -3.69 19.88
C ASP A 249 -21.89 -3.70 18.81
N ASP A 250 -21.59 -3.16 17.64
CA ASP A 250 -22.43 -3.19 16.45
C ASP A 250 -21.71 -3.91 15.31
N THR A 251 -22.34 -4.94 14.72
CA THR A 251 -21.68 -5.82 13.74
C THR A 251 -22.18 -5.58 12.33
N ILE A 252 -21.24 -5.29 11.43
CA ILE A 252 -21.48 -4.88 10.06
C ILE A 252 -20.64 -5.78 9.12
N TYR A 253 -21.22 -6.18 7.99
CA TYR A 253 -20.61 -6.96 6.92
C TYR A 253 -20.62 -6.12 5.65
N LEU A 254 -19.47 -5.98 5.02
CA LEU A 254 -19.22 -5.13 3.85
C LEU A 254 -18.42 -5.92 2.80
N GLY A 255 -18.52 -5.53 1.54
CA GLY A 255 -17.57 -5.92 0.49
C GLY A 255 -16.30 -5.06 0.46
N GLY A 256 -16.14 -4.13 1.40
CA GLY A 256 -15.00 -3.20 1.53
C GLY A 256 -15.38 -1.94 2.29
N LEU A 257 -14.39 -1.28 2.88
CA LEU A 257 -14.55 -0.04 3.65
C LEU A 257 -13.59 1.03 3.14
N THR A 258 -14.07 2.26 2.96
CA THR A 258 -13.22 3.42 2.68
C THR A 258 -13.71 4.63 3.46
N ILE A 259 -12.85 5.18 4.31
CA ILE A 259 -13.06 6.44 5.02
C ILE A 259 -11.89 7.35 4.66
N LYS A 260 -12.18 8.45 3.97
CA LYS A 260 -11.13 9.34 3.47
C LYS A 260 -11.47 10.81 3.72
N ALA A 261 -10.55 11.52 4.35
CA ALA A 261 -10.59 12.97 4.48
C ALA A 261 -9.43 13.57 3.69
N THR A 262 -9.69 14.55 2.82
CA THR A 262 -8.66 15.23 2.04
C THR A 262 -8.92 16.73 1.98
N HIS A 263 -7.95 17.53 2.40
CA HIS A 263 -8.01 18.98 2.28
C HIS A 263 -6.87 19.50 1.40
N THR A 264 -7.13 20.57 0.65
CA THR A 264 -6.13 21.26 -0.16
C THR A 264 -6.30 22.77 -0.05
N THR A 265 -5.27 23.47 0.44
CA THR A 265 -5.22 24.94 0.41
C THR A 265 -4.22 25.41 -0.65
N ASN A 266 -4.67 26.28 -1.56
CA ASN A 266 -3.85 27.00 -2.52
C ASN A 266 -3.88 28.49 -2.19
N TYR A 267 -2.72 29.15 -2.08
CA TYR A 267 -2.68 30.59 -1.79
C TYR A 267 -1.67 31.36 -2.62
N VAL A 268 -2.00 32.64 -2.85
CA VAL A 268 -1.13 33.64 -3.51
C VAL A 268 -1.42 35.02 -2.90
N ALA A 269 -0.40 35.69 -2.37
CA ALA A 269 -0.47 37.10 -1.98
C ALA A 269 0.63 37.90 -2.68
N SER A 270 0.30 39.01 -3.35
CA SER A 270 1.27 39.94 -3.95
C SER A 270 1.03 41.36 -3.48
N GLY A 271 1.95 41.94 -2.70
CA GLY A 271 1.88 43.32 -2.22
C GLY A 271 2.97 44.19 -2.81
N ASP A 272 2.63 45.00 -3.81
CA ASP A 272 3.60 45.74 -4.63
C ASP A 272 3.42 47.26 -4.51
N ALA A 273 4.46 47.97 -4.08
CA ALA A 273 4.43 49.42 -3.89
C ALA A 273 5.55 50.16 -4.63
N TYR A 274 5.19 51.18 -5.40
CA TYR A 274 6.14 51.95 -6.20
C TYR A 274 5.95 53.45 -6.00
N GLN A 275 7.07 54.18 -5.97
CA GLN A 275 7.05 55.61 -5.73
C GLN A 275 8.18 56.34 -6.51
N ALA A 276 7.88 57.53 -7.04
CA ALA A 276 8.88 58.42 -7.67
C ALA A 276 8.66 59.90 -7.26
N SER A 277 9.63 60.54 -6.60
CA SER A 277 9.49 61.94 -6.13
C SER A 277 10.82 62.58 -5.76
N THR A 278 10.82 63.79 -5.21
CA THR A 278 12.04 64.36 -4.59
C THR A 278 12.35 63.67 -3.26
N ALA A 279 11.32 63.45 -2.42
CA ALA A 279 11.43 62.79 -1.13
C ALA A 279 10.25 61.84 -0.90
N GLY A 280 10.48 60.53 -0.81
CA GLY A 280 9.34 59.60 -0.68
C GLY A 280 9.66 58.20 -0.17
N VAL A 281 8.59 57.47 0.13
CA VAL A 281 8.66 56.10 0.66
C VAL A 281 7.69 55.16 -0.03
N SER A 282 8.08 53.89 -0.20
CA SER A 282 7.17 52.80 -0.57
C SER A 282 7.25 51.61 0.39
N ALA A 283 6.14 50.90 0.55
CA ALA A 283 6.08 49.70 1.38
C ALA A 283 5.14 48.64 0.78
N GLY A 284 5.68 47.49 0.40
CA GLY A 284 4.91 46.31 0.00
C GLY A 284 4.84 45.29 1.14
N LYS A 285 3.66 44.71 1.38
CA LYS A 285 3.47 43.62 2.34
C LYS A 285 2.61 42.50 1.74
N ALA A 286 3.06 41.26 1.89
CA ALA A 286 2.26 40.06 1.68
C ALA A 286 2.19 39.26 2.99
N GLN A 287 1.00 38.75 3.32
CA GLN A 287 0.78 37.92 4.50
C GLN A 287 -0.12 36.74 4.13
N ASN A 288 0.28 35.53 4.52
CA ASN A 288 -0.50 34.31 4.30
C ASN A 288 -0.60 33.54 5.62
N ASP A 289 -1.81 33.07 5.93
CA ASP A 289 -2.08 32.25 7.11
C ASP A 289 -2.92 31.03 6.70
N VAL A 290 -2.47 29.84 7.06
CA VAL A 290 -3.16 28.58 6.76
C VAL A 290 -3.22 27.77 8.05
N ASP A 291 -4.43 27.41 8.46
CA ASP A 291 -4.72 26.52 9.58
C ASP A 291 -5.73 25.46 9.15
N SER A 292 -5.26 24.23 8.96
CA SER A 292 -6.09 23.14 8.45
C SER A 292 -6.06 21.93 9.38
N THR A 293 -7.24 21.37 9.63
CA THR A 293 -7.42 20.14 10.40
C THR A 293 -8.15 19.11 9.54
N THR A 294 -7.48 17.99 9.24
CA THR A 294 -8.02 16.89 8.45
C THR A 294 -8.08 15.62 9.29
N THR A 295 -9.26 15.00 9.40
CA THR A 295 -9.47 13.82 10.27
C THR A 295 -10.23 12.72 9.56
N ALA A 296 -9.71 11.49 9.63
CA ALA A 296 -10.42 10.27 9.22
C ALA A 296 -10.59 9.36 10.45
N GLU A 297 -11.83 8.94 10.75
CA GLU A 297 -12.12 8.25 12.01
C GLU A 297 -13.06 7.05 11.84
N ILE A 298 -12.74 5.96 12.53
CA ILE A 298 -13.69 4.91 12.90
C ILE A 298 -13.92 5.03 14.40
N GLY A 299 -15.17 5.20 14.81
CA GLY A 299 -15.57 5.33 16.20
C GLY A 299 -15.43 4.04 16.99
N THR A 300 -16.04 4.01 18.17
CA THR A 300 -15.93 2.91 19.15
C THR A 300 -16.93 1.78 18.92
N HIS A 301 -16.58 0.56 19.37
CA HIS A 301 -17.46 -0.62 19.39
C HIS A 301 -18.09 -1.00 18.03
N LEU A 302 -17.39 -0.79 16.92
CA LEU A 302 -17.82 -1.27 15.61
C LEU A 302 -17.12 -2.59 15.28
N ILE A 303 -17.83 -3.65 14.91
CA ILE A 303 -17.28 -4.90 14.39
C ILE A 303 -17.53 -4.93 12.89
N ILE A 304 -16.54 -4.53 12.10
CA ILE A 304 -16.65 -4.42 10.64
C ILE A 304 -15.97 -5.61 10.00
N ASN A 305 -16.74 -6.41 9.26
CA ASN A 305 -16.28 -7.54 8.48
C ASN A 305 -16.24 -7.16 7.01
N SER A 306 -15.11 -7.32 6.34
CA SER A 306 -14.96 -7.13 4.90
C SER A 306 -14.79 -8.47 4.19
N ALA A 307 -15.59 -8.79 3.18
CA ALA A 307 -15.46 -10.02 2.38
C ALA A 307 -14.47 -9.83 1.22
N GLY A 308 -13.17 -10.00 1.50
CA GLY A 308 -12.09 -9.89 0.49
C GLY A 308 -11.86 -8.48 -0.08
N GLY A 309 -12.53 -7.45 0.44
CA GLY A 309 -12.35 -6.06 0.03
C GLY A 309 -11.39 -5.30 0.94
N ASN A 310 -10.67 -4.33 0.37
CA ASN A 310 -9.78 -3.45 1.16
C ASN A 310 -10.56 -2.68 2.22
N MET A 311 -9.89 -2.43 3.35
CA MET A 311 -10.35 -1.48 4.37
C MET A 311 -9.35 -0.33 4.45
N VAL A 312 -9.81 0.88 4.15
CA VAL A 312 -8.94 2.06 3.99
C VAL A 312 -9.44 3.19 4.89
N VAL A 313 -8.57 3.74 5.74
CA VAL A 313 -8.85 4.91 6.59
C VAL A 313 -7.69 5.90 6.42
N ILE A 314 -7.90 7.00 5.71
CA ILE A 314 -6.82 7.92 5.36
C ILE A 314 -7.22 9.38 5.54
N ALA A 315 -6.37 10.14 6.23
CA ALA A 315 -6.41 11.60 6.26
C ALA A 315 -5.23 12.18 5.47
N ASN A 316 -5.47 13.21 4.66
CA ASN A 316 -4.44 13.84 3.83
C ASN A 316 -4.64 15.35 3.71
N ASP A 317 -3.60 16.14 3.96
CA ASP A 317 -3.64 17.60 3.86
C ASP A 317 -2.55 18.13 2.93
N ILE A 318 -2.90 19.09 2.07
CA ILE A 318 -2.03 19.59 1.01
C ILE A 318 -2.06 21.12 1.01
N VAL A 319 -0.89 21.75 1.13
CA VAL A 319 -0.76 23.21 1.05
C VAL A 319 0.19 23.59 -0.09
N ASN A 320 -0.29 24.41 -1.03
CA ASN A 320 0.49 24.90 -2.16
C ASN A 320 0.48 26.43 -2.21
N GLN A 321 1.65 27.02 -2.43
CA GLN A 321 1.78 28.42 -2.80
C GLN A 321 1.97 28.53 -4.33
N GLY A 322 1.05 29.21 -5.00
CA GLY A 322 1.14 29.43 -6.46
C GLY A 322 2.17 30.50 -6.87
N GLY A 323 2.65 31.28 -5.90
CA GLY A 323 3.60 32.38 -6.07
C GLY A 323 3.25 33.55 -5.14
N GLY A 324 3.88 34.70 -5.37
CA GLY A 324 3.62 35.92 -4.62
C GLY A 324 4.83 36.45 -3.87
N GLY A 325 4.55 37.26 -2.86
CA GLY A 325 5.50 37.97 -2.03
C GLY A 325 5.28 39.48 -2.06
N ALA A 326 6.30 40.24 -1.70
CA ALA A 326 6.20 41.69 -1.60
C ALA A 326 7.26 42.37 -2.45
N ARG A 327 6.90 43.43 -3.18
CA ARG A 327 7.85 44.25 -3.91
C ARG A 327 7.74 45.70 -3.53
N SER A 328 8.88 46.37 -3.41
CA SER A 328 8.92 47.79 -3.11
C SER A 328 9.95 48.52 -3.97
N GLY A 329 9.54 49.62 -4.59
CA GLY A 329 10.40 50.45 -5.42
C GLY A 329 10.32 51.93 -5.04
N SER A 330 11.46 52.61 -4.95
CA SER A 330 11.47 54.06 -4.72
C SER A 330 12.56 54.78 -5.52
N GLY A 331 12.30 56.04 -5.88
CA GLY A 331 13.28 56.89 -6.57
C GLY A 331 13.14 58.37 -6.25
N GLY A 332 14.28 59.10 -6.26
CA GLY A 332 14.31 60.53 -5.94
C GLY A 332 15.63 61.13 -5.48
N SER A 333 15.58 62.22 -4.72
CA SER A 333 16.74 62.76 -3.98
C SER A 333 16.90 62.06 -2.64
N PHE A 334 15.79 61.87 -1.92
CA PHE A 334 15.70 61.10 -0.68
C PHE A 334 14.65 60.01 -0.86
N SER A 335 15.00 58.75 -0.64
CA SER A 335 14.01 57.68 -0.79
C SER A 335 14.18 56.52 0.16
N GLY A 336 13.07 55.88 0.51
CA GLY A 336 13.06 54.70 1.36
C GLY A 336 12.06 53.64 0.87
N ALA A 337 12.42 52.37 0.90
CA ALA A 337 11.49 51.30 0.54
C ALA A 337 11.43 50.21 1.62
N ALA A 338 10.35 49.44 1.67
CA ALA A 338 10.24 48.26 2.52
C ALA A 338 9.44 47.15 1.85
N ALA A 339 9.94 45.92 1.83
CA ALA A 339 9.21 44.75 1.34
C ALA A 339 9.14 43.69 2.43
N LEU A 340 7.94 43.31 2.87
CA LEU A 340 7.75 42.28 3.90
C LEU A 340 6.85 41.17 3.38
N SER A 341 7.30 39.93 3.45
CA SER A 341 6.46 38.76 3.20
C SER A 341 6.47 37.81 4.38
N THR A 342 5.30 37.35 4.81
CA THR A 342 5.15 36.46 5.96
C THR A 342 4.12 35.38 5.67
N SER A 343 4.52 34.12 5.80
CA SER A 343 3.64 32.97 5.63
C SER A 343 3.68 32.08 6.86
N THR A 344 2.52 31.74 7.41
CA THR A 344 2.36 30.77 8.50
C THR A 344 1.46 29.64 8.02
N VAL A 345 1.91 28.41 8.21
CA VAL A 345 1.15 27.20 7.84
C VAL A 345 1.14 26.25 9.03
N THR A 346 -0.05 25.85 9.45
CA THR A 346 -0.28 24.84 10.49
C THR A 346 -1.20 23.77 9.92
N GLN A 347 -0.74 22.51 9.93
CA GLN A 347 -1.51 21.36 9.45
C GLN A 347 -1.66 20.33 10.58
N HIS A 348 -2.88 19.92 10.86
CA HIS A 348 -3.21 18.84 11.79
C HIS A 348 -3.89 17.70 11.04
N VAL A 349 -3.22 16.54 10.94
CA VAL A 349 -3.71 15.38 10.19
C VAL A 349 -3.82 14.17 11.10
N ASN A 350 -5.04 13.72 11.35
CA ASN A 350 -5.32 12.63 12.29
C ASN A 350 -6.08 11.49 11.64
N THR A 351 -5.62 10.27 11.89
CA THR A 351 -6.34 9.04 11.54
C THR A 351 -6.56 8.21 12.79
N ASN A 352 -7.81 7.94 13.14
CA ASN A 352 -8.18 7.35 14.44
C ASN A 352 -9.03 6.08 14.27
N ILE A 353 -8.71 5.05 15.04
CA ILE A 353 -9.57 3.88 15.22
C ILE A 353 -9.93 3.76 16.70
N GLY A 354 -11.23 3.81 17.00
CA GLY A 354 -11.78 3.89 18.34
C GLY A 354 -11.67 2.59 19.15
N ALA A 355 -11.78 2.74 20.47
CA ALA A 355 -11.79 1.63 21.41
C ALA A 355 -12.95 0.65 21.19
N GLY A 356 -12.72 -0.64 21.48
CA GLY A 356 -13.74 -1.69 21.32
C GLY A 356 -13.99 -2.12 19.87
N THR A 357 -13.49 -1.37 18.88
CA THR A 357 -13.70 -1.64 17.46
C THR A 357 -12.86 -2.82 16.95
N VAL A 358 -13.44 -3.62 16.06
CA VAL A 358 -12.80 -4.70 15.33
C VAL A 358 -12.91 -4.44 13.83
N LEU A 359 -11.76 -4.42 13.14
CA LEU A 359 -11.73 -4.48 11.67
C LEU A 359 -11.29 -5.89 11.27
N SER A 360 -12.14 -6.62 10.57
CA SER A 360 -11.89 -8.00 10.15
C SER A 360 -11.93 -8.13 8.63
N LEU A 361 -10.76 -8.24 8.00
CA LEU A 361 -10.64 -8.51 6.57
C LEU A 361 -10.67 -10.02 6.37
N ASN A 362 -11.84 -10.51 5.94
CA ASN A 362 -12.16 -11.92 5.82
C ASN A 362 -11.84 -12.39 4.42
N ASP A 363 -10.87 -13.29 4.28
CA ASP A 363 -10.45 -13.82 2.99
C ASP A 363 -9.66 -15.14 3.18
N ASP A 364 -9.30 -15.79 2.08
CA ASP A 364 -8.35 -16.89 2.06
C ASP A 364 -6.91 -16.36 2.14
N PRO A 365 -6.16 -16.61 3.23
CA PRO A 365 -4.82 -16.05 3.42
C PRO A 365 -3.79 -16.50 2.38
N ARG A 366 -4.05 -17.57 1.62
CA ARG A 366 -3.13 -18.06 0.57
C ARG A 366 -3.21 -17.23 -0.70
N THR A 367 -4.39 -16.67 -1.00
CA THR A 367 -4.67 -15.96 -2.26
C THR A 367 -5.02 -14.49 -2.05
N SER A 368 -5.28 -14.06 -0.82
CA SER A 368 -5.74 -12.70 -0.53
C SER A 368 -4.77 -11.62 -1.02
N ALA A 369 -5.27 -10.74 -1.89
CA ALA A 369 -4.58 -9.52 -2.32
C ALA A 369 -5.07 -8.28 -1.56
N ALA A 370 -6.09 -8.43 -0.71
CA ALA A 370 -6.71 -7.33 0.00
C ALA A 370 -5.90 -6.93 1.24
N PHE A 371 -6.12 -5.72 1.72
CA PHE A 371 -5.34 -5.15 2.83
C PHE A 371 -6.15 -4.19 3.69
N ILE A 372 -5.66 -3.98 4.92
CA ILE A 372 -6.05 -2.87 5.78
C ILE A 372 -5.01 -1.78 5.63
N ASN A 373 -5.41 -0.56 5.30
CA ASN A 373 -4.53 0.60 5.21
C ASN A 373 -5.02 1.77 6.07
N ILE A 374 -4.20 2.22 7.02
CA ILE A 374 -4.54 3.27 8.00
C ILE A 374 -3.42 4.30 8.05
N GLU A 375 -3.61 5.47 7.44
CA GLU A 375 -2.51 6.41 7.20
C GLU A 375 -2.88 7.88 7.39
N ALA A 376 -1.88 8.70 7.71
CA ALA A 376 -1.97 10.16 7.76
C ALA A 376 -0.86 10.80 6.93
N TYR A 377 -1.23 11.74 6.06
CA TYR A 377 -0.33 12.38 5.11
C TYR A 377 -0.41 13.90 5.15
N ASN A 378 0.73 14.56 4.96
CA ASN A 378 0.74 15.98 4.66
C ASN A 378 1.72 16.34 3.54
N THR A 379 1.39 17.39 2.79
CA THR A 379 2.25 17.97 1.76
C THR A 379 2.28 19.49 1.89
N LEU A 380 3.47 20.08 1.79
CA LEU A 380 3.66 21.52 1.68
C LEU A 380 4.62 21.83 0.54
N ASN A 381 4.22 22.74 -0.35
CA ASN A 381 5.10 23.34 -1.34
C ASN A 381 4.90 24.86 -1.35
N ALA A 382 5.89 25.59 -0.83
CA ALA A 382 5.83 27.04 -0.70
C ALA A 382 7.07 27.73 -1.29
N ASN A 383 6.85 28.83 -2.00
CA ASN A 383 7.91 29.68 -2.53
C ASN A 383 7.50 31.14 -2.44
N ASP A 384 8.28 31.91 -1.69
CA ASP A 384 7.96 33.29 -1.35
C ASP A 384 9.16 34.22 -1.61
N THR A 385 8.87 35.46 -2.00
CA THR A 385 9.91 36.45 -2.37
C THR A 385 9.57 37.87 -1.92
N ALA A 386 10.39 38.44 -1.04
CA ALA A 386 10.43 39.87 -0.78
C ALA A 386 11.52 40.54 -1.61
N SER A 387 11.20 41.59 -2.36
CA SER A 387 12.17 42.32 -3.17
C SER A 387 12.04 43.83 -3.03
N LEU A 388 13.19 44.50 -2.93
CA LEU A 388 13.28 45.94 -2.83
C LEU A 388 14.30 46.49 -3.82
N ALA A 389 13.93 47.58 -4.50
CA ALA A 389 14.83 48.32 -5.38
C ALA A 389 14.70 49.83 -5.14
N THR A 390 15.78 50.52 -4.77
CA THR A 390 15.75 51.98 -4.53
C THR A 390 16.89 52.69 -5.22
N ALA A 391 16.58 53.81 -5.91
CA ALA A 391 17.57 54.61 -6.62
C ALA A 391 17.45 56.11 -6.28
N SER A 392 18.40 56.66 -5.51
CA SER A 392 18.38 58.09 -5.13
C SER A 392 19.73 58.61 -4.66
N PHE A 393 19.85 59.92 -4.40
CA PHE A 393 21.07 60.48 -3.83
C PHE A 393 21.31 59.98 -2.38
N PHE A 394 20.25 59.97 -1.55
CA PHE A 394 20.20 59.33 -0.22
C PHE A 394 19.11 58.25 -0.18
N ALA A 395 19.50 56.98 -0.09
CA ALA A 395 18.56 55.85 -0.12
C ALA A 395 18.57 55.02 1.18
N GLY A 396 17.43 54.45 1.53
CA GLY A 396 17.35 53.43 2.59
C GLY A 396 16.30 52.37 2.35
N GLY A 397 16.34 51.28 3.09
CA GLY A 397 15.23 50.33 3.08
C GLY A 397 15.58 48.93 3.55
N GLY A 398 14.59 48.04 3.48
CA GLY A 398 14.84 46.63 3.71
C GLY A 398 13.80 45.66 3.15
N ALA A 399 14.24 44.41 3.00
CA ALA A 399 13.41 43.31 2.51
C ALA A 399 13.45 42.13 3.48
N GLU A 400 12.29 41.60 3.87
CA GLU A 400 12.20 40.48 4.79
C GLU A 400 11.20 39.44 4.28
N SER A 401 11.57 38.16 4.29
CA SER A 401 10.69 37.04 3.95
C SER A 401 10.76 35.95 5.02
N ASN A 402 9.63 35.73 5.69
CA ASN A 402 9.48 34.81 6.82
C ASN A 402 8.48 33.70 6.48
N MET A 403 8.87 32.45 6.72
CA MET A 403 8.00 31.28 6.57
C MET A 403 8.13 30.42 7.82
N THR A 404 6.99 30.07 8.40
CA THR A 404 6.89 29.11 9.50
C THR A 404 5.84 28.09 9.13
N ALA A 405 6.26 26.83 8.99
CA ALA A 405 5.38 25.72 8.65
C ALA A 405 5.51 24.61 9.69
N ASN A 406 4.39 24.27 10.32
CA ASN A 406 4.29 23.20 11.28
C ASN A 406 3.26 22.17 10.78
N ALA A 407 3.63 20.90 10.77
CA ALA A 407 2.71 19.81 10.50
C ALA A 407 2.73 18.81 11.65
N THR A 408 1.56 18.42 12.13
CA THR A 408 1.37 17.37 13.12
C THR A 408 0.54 16.25 12.51
N LEU A 409 1.12 15.05 12.43
CA LEU A 409 0.48 13.86 11.88
C LEU A 409 0.38 12.80 12.97
N ALA A 410 -0.81 12.22 13.13
CA ALA A 410 -1.02 11.15 14.09
C ALA A 410 -1.89 10.03 13.51
N VAL A 411 -1.44 8.78 13.68
CA VAL A 411 -2.28 7.60 13.55
C VAL A 411 -2.46 6.98 14.93
N ASN A 412 -3.70 6.90 15.41
CA ASN A 412 -4.02 6.36 16.73
C ASN A 412 -4.89 5.11 16.61
N ILE A 413 -4.36 3.97 17.03
CA ILE A 413 -5.02 2.66 16.99
C ILE A 413 -5.43 2.26 18.41
N ASN A 414 -6.65 2.58 18.81
CA ASN A 414 -7.23 2.12 20.07
C ASN A 414 -8.13 0.89 19.88
N ALA A 415 -8.18 0.34 18.66
CA ALA A 415 -9.02 -0.80 18.29
C ALA A 415 -8.86 -1.98 19.25
N ARG A 416 -9.94 -2.73 19.48
CA ARG A 416 -9.86 -4.03 20.15
C ARG A 416 -9.05 -5.01 19.31
N GLU A 417 -9.37 -5.12 18.02
CA GLU A 417 -8.63 -6.01 17.10
C GLU A 417 -8.62 -5.50 15.65
N LEU A 418 -7.45 -5.47 15.02
CA LEU A 418 -7.30 -5.37 13.57
C LEU A 418 -6.89 -6.75 13.07
N PHE A 419 -7.76 -7.42 12.33
CA PHE A 419 -7.51 -8.73 11.74
C PHE A 419 -7.49 -8.64 10.21
N SER A 420 -6.45 -9.21 9.60
CA SER A 420 -6.35 -9.32 8.15
C SER A 420 -5.93 -10.70 7.68
N ALA A 421 -6.73 -11.33 6.82
CA ALA A 421 -6.26 -12.48 6.03
C ALA A 421 -5.17 -12.06 5.01
N GLY A 422 -5.13 -10.78 4.64
CA GLY A 422 -4.11 -10.17 3.79
C GLY A 422 -3.06 -9.39 4.59
N LYS A 423 -2.65 -8.24 4.05
CA LYS A 423 -1.64 -7.35 4.66
C LYS A 423 -2.26 -6.28 5.56
N ILE A 424 -1.45 -5.68 6.42
CA ILE A 424 -1.81 -4.48 7.21
C ILE A 424 -0.73 -3.41 7.04
N TYR A 425 -1.16 -2.19 6.72
CA TYR A 425 -0.33 -1.00 6.55
C TYR A 425 -0.79 0.11 7.50
N ILE A 426 0.13 0.62 8.31
CA ILE A 426 -0.10 1.72 9.25
C ILE A 426 1.07 2.70 9.12
N GLY A 427 0.78 3.97 8.83
CA GLY A 427 1.84 4.88 8.39
C GLY A 427 1.55 6.36 8.60
N THR A 428 2.60 7.14 8.82
CA THR A 428 2.59 8.59 8.62
C THR A 428 3.67 9.00 7.63
N ALA A 429 3.42 10.01 6.80
CA ALA A 429 4.48 10.61 5.99
C ALA A 429 4.26 12.11 5.73
N ALA A 430 5.36 12.87 5.82
CA ALA A 430 5.38 14.32 5.62
C ALA A 430 6.27 14.74 4.45
N LYS A 431 5.72 15.46 3.45
CA LYS A 431 6.50 16.03 2.34
C LYS A 431 6.41 17.55 2.35
N MET A 432 7.40 18.22 2.92
CA MET A 432 7.37 19.66 3.13
C MET A 432 8.58 20.34 2.49
N ALA A 433 8.33 21.28 1.58
CA ALA A 433 9.34 22.12 0.96
C ALA A 433 8.93 23.59 1.04
N ALA A 434 9.79 24.41 1.64
CA ALA A 434 9.60 25.86 1.70
C ALA A 434 10.86 26.60 1.24
N ALA A 435 10.69 27.55 0.31
CA ALA A 435 11.76 28.38 -0.20
C ALA A 435 11.42 29.87 -0.05
N ASN A 436 12.23 30.60 0.71
CA ASN A 436 12.06 32.03 0.93
C ASN A 436 13.22 32.82 0.35
N ASN A 437 12.92 33.95 -0.26
CA ASN A 437 13.91 34.83 -0.86
C ASN A 437 13.70 36.28 -0.39
N ALA A 438 14.78 36.96 0.03
CA ALA A 438 14.78 38.39 0.31
C ALA A 438 15.88 39.07 -0.48
N ASN A 439 15.50 39.99 -1.37
CA ASN A 439 16.41 40.67 -2.28
C ASN A 439 16.31 42.18 -2.06
N ALA A 440 17.43 42.85 -1.77
CA ALA A 440 17.44 44.31 -1.63
C ALA A 440 18.56 44.94 -2.48
N SER A 441 18.20 45.84 -3.38
CA SER A 441 19.11 46.50 -4.32
C SER A 441 19.02 48.01 -4.20
N LEU A 442 20.12 48.68 -3.88
CA LEU A 442 20.20 50.15 -3.76
C LEU A 442 21.25 50.75 -4.70
N TYR A 443 20.91 51.92 -5.24
CA TYR A 443 21.75 52.73 -6.12
C TYR A 443 21.73 54.19 -5.66
N GLY A 444 22.89 54.87 -5.64
CA GLY A 444 22.96 56.22 -5.09
C GLY A 444 24.33 56.71 -4.65
N ALA A 445 24.36 57.88 -4.01
CA ALA A 445 25.59 58.43 -3.42
C ALA A 445 25.84 57.84 -2.03
N ILE A 446 24.85 57.85 -1.14
CA ILE A 446 24.95 57.34 0.24
C ILE A 446 23.70 56.52 0.55
N ALA A 447 23.85 55.28 1.04
CA ALA A 447 22.67 54.47 1.37
C ALA A 447 22.85 53.38 2.44
N GLY A 448 21.75 53.11 3.17
CA GLY A 448 21.62 52.08 4.19
C GLY A 448 20.60 50.99 3.83
N VAL A 449 21.00 49.73 3.72
CA VAL A 449 20.07 48.62 3.39
C VAL A 449 20.26 47.41 4.29
N GLY A 450 19.17 46.71 4.57
CA GLY A 450 19.20 45.36 5.13
C GLY A 450 18.22 44.41 4.43
N ALA A 451 18.55 43.13 4.38
CA ALA A 451 17.58 42.10 4.07
C ALA A 451 17.77 40.87 4.96
N SER A 452 16.71 40.10 5.16
CA SER A 452 16.76 38.85 5.90
C SER A 452 15.72 37.85 5.44
N THR A 453 16.07 36.58 5.53
CA THR A 453 15.16 35.46 5.33
C THR A 453 15.17 34.54 6.52
N ASN A 454 13.98 34.09 6.91
CA ASN A 454 13.81 33.05 7.92
C ASN A 454 12.82 31.99 7.40
N SER A 455 13.25 30.74 7.27
CA SER A 455 12.41 29.62 6.84
C SER A 455 12.50 28.50 7.86
N TRP A 456 11.40 28.27 8.58
CA TRP A 456 11.28 27.22 9.61
C TRP A 456 10.23 26.22 9.17
N VAL A 457 10.64 24.96 9.04
CA VAL A 457 9.78 23.86 8.61
C VAL A 457 9.93 22.73 9.60
N HIS A 458 8.84 22.39 10.29
CA HIS A 458 8.82 21.35 11.31
C HIS A 458 7.69 20.35 11.04
N ALA A 459 8.02 19.06 11.03
CA ALA A 459 7.08 17.96 11.00
C ALA A 459 7.17 17.14 12.30
N ASN A 460 6.03 16.88 12.92
CA ASN A 460 5.89 15.97 14.04
C ASN A 460 4.95 14.84 13.63
N GLN A 461 5.44 13.61 13.66
CA GLN A 461 4.72 12.44 13.18
C GLN A 461 4.67 11.35 14.26
N SER A 462 3.49 10.79 14.49
CA SER A 462 3.31 9.74 15.49
C SER A 462 2.41 8.62 15.01
N VAL A 463 2.80 7.40 15.36
CA VAL A 463 1.92 6.22 15.29
C VAL A 463 1.82 5.64 16.69
N ASN A 464 0.60 5.61 17.23
CA ASN A 464 0.32 5.15 18.59
C ASN A 464 -0.62 3.95 18.55
N VAL A 465 -0.16 2.81 19.07
CA VAL A 465 -0.99 1.63 19.30
C VAL A 465 -1.34 1.58 20.78
N GLY A 466 -2.63 1.73 21.08
CA GLY A 466 -3.18 1.84 22.41
C GLY A 466 -3.16 0.55 23.22
N ASP A 467 -3.51 0.66 24.50
CA ASP A 467 -3.59 -0.50 25.40
C ASP A 467 -4.64 -1.52 24.94
N SER A 468 -4.33 -2.80 25.12
CA SER A 468 -5.15 -3.95 24.76
C SER A 468 -5.48 -4.06 23.26
N ALA A 469 -4.87 -3.23 22.40
CA ALA A 469 -5.03 -3.33 20.97
C ALA A 469 -4.30 -4.55 20.41
N LYS A 470 -5.02 -5.37 19.65
CA LYS A 470 -4.49 -6.58 19.00
C LYS A 470 -4.44 -6.38 17.49
N ILE A 471 -3.27 -6.50 16.87
CA ILE A 471 -3.10 -6.39 15.42
C ILE A 471 -2.62 -7.74 14.91
N VAL A 472 -3.39 -8.36 14.02
CA VAL A 472 -3.18 -9.71 13.51
C VAL A 472 -3.24 -9.70 12.00
N ALA A 473 -2.21 -10.24 11.34
CA ALA A 473 -2.26 -10.48 9.91
C ALA A 473 -1.68 -11.84 9.53
N TRP A 474 -2.31 -12.47 8.55
CA TRP A 474 -1.79 -13.69 7.92
C TRP A 474 -0.69 -13.39 6.90
N ARG A 475 -0.65 -12.16 6.37
CA ARG A 475 0.49 -11.65 5.59
C ARG A 475 1.27 -10.60 6.40
N ASP A 476 2.02 -9.77 5.71
CA ASP A 476 2.95 -8.84 6.33
C ASP A 476 2.20 -7.74 7.11
N ILE A 477 2.77 -7.35 8.25
CA ILE A 477 2.34 -6.18 9.04
C ILE A 477 3.43 -5.12 8.94
N THR A 478 3.06 -3.91 8.52
CA THR A 478 3.97 -2.77 8.47
C THR A 478 3.42 -1.58 9.24
N ILE A 479 4.20 -1.08 10.20
CA ILE A 479 3.86 0.07 11.05
C ILE A 479 5.04 1.04 11.08
N TYR A 480 4.90 2.22 10.47
CA TYR A 480 5.97 3.21 10.42
C TYR A 480 5.50 4.62 10.77
N ALA A 481 6.34 5.33 11.53
CA ALA A 481 6.29 6.79 11.60
C ALA A 481 7.39 7.37 10.70
N GLY A 482 7.03 8.34 9.86
CA GLY A 482 7.95 8.97 8.90
C GLY A 482 8.09 8.26 7.55
N LEU A 483 7.38 7.14 7.36
CA LEU A 483 7.27 6.39 6.12
C LEU A 483 5.85 5.82 6.02
N ALA A 484 5.26 5.81 4.82
CA ALA A 484 3.99 5.14 4.56
C ALA A 484 4.07 3.63 4.89
N GLY A 485 2.97 3.04 5.34
CA GLY A 485 2.95 1.63 5.72
C GLY A 485 3.20 0.70 4.53
N ASP A 486 2.82 1.13 3.32
CA ASP A 486 3.09 0.40 2.08
C ASP A 486 4.48 0.72 1.46
N GLY A 487 5.23 1.64 2.05
CA GLY A 487 6.55 2.08 1.59
C GLY A 487 6.55 3.06 0.40
N THR A 488 5.38 3.55 -0.06
CA THR A 488 5.28 4.38 -1.27
C THR A 488 5.67 5.85 -1.06
N VAL A 489 5.54 6.35 0.17
CA VAL A 489 5.83 7.75 0.53
C VAL A 489 6.83 7.80 1.67
N PHE A 490 7.96 8.44 1.43
CA PHE A 490 8.98 8.72 2.44
C PHE A 490 8.92 10.18 2.87
N SER A 491 9.18 10.45 4.16
CA SER A 491 9.18 11.83 4.66
C SER A 491 10.37 12.61 4.13
N SER A 492 10.12 13.87 3.78
CA SER A 492 11.14 14.81 3.34
C SER A 492 10.76 16.21 3.79
N VAL A 493 11.65 16.83 4.56
CA VAL A 493 11.48 18.18 5.11
C VAL A 493 12.64 19.06 4.62
N GLN A 494 12.31 20.08 3.83
CA GLN A 494 13.26 20.99 3.22
C GLN A 494 12.93 22.45 3.53
N ALA A 495 13.90 23.17 4.10
CA ALA A 495 13.85 24.61 4.32
C ALA A 495 14.96 25.32 3.53
N THR A 496 14.60 26.27 2.68
CA THR A 496 15.53 27.13 1.94
C THR A 496 15.26 28.58 2.25
N ALA A 497 16.32 29.33 2.57
CA ALA A 497 16.26 30.76 2.86
C ALA A 497 17.43 31.45 2.17
N THR A 498 17.13 32.32 1.19
CA THR A 498 18.15 33.04 0.41
C THR A 498 18.00 34.54 0.58
N THR A 499 19.01 35.20 1.12
CA THR A 499 19.08 36.65 1.25
C THR A 499 20.19 37.20 0.36
N VAL A 500 19.86 38.20 -0.46
CA VAL A 500 20.83 38.90 -1.31
C VAL A 500 20.68 40.41 -1.16
N VAL A 501 21.78 41.06 -0.82
CA VAL A 501 21.87 42.53 -0.72
C VAL A 501 22.87 43.06 -1.72
N TYR A 502 22.42 43.97 -2.59
CA TYR A 502 23.25 44.76 -3.50
C TYR A 502 23.25 46.22 -3.07
N ASN A 503 24.34 46.70 -2.48
CA ASN A 503 24.49 48.11 -2.14
C ASN A 503 25.48 48.80 -3.09
N ASN A 504 24.98 49.24 -4.24
CA ASN A 504 25.77 49.84 -5.32
C ASN A 504 25.91 51.36 -5.17
N THR A 505 26.14 51.84 -3.95
CA THR A 505 26.29 53.27 -3.65
C THR A 505 27.74 53.68 -3.46
N ALA A 506 28.04 54.98 -3.62
CA ALA A 506 29.40 55.49 -3.42
C ALA A 506 29.85 55.39 -1.95
N VAL A 507 28.93 55.45 -0.99
CA VAL A 507 29.17 55.16 0.44
C VAL A 507 28.14 54.13 0.93
N PRO A 508 28.46 52.83 0.85
CA PRO A 508 27.54 51.76 1.20
C PRO A 508 27.53 51.46 2.71
N ILE A 509 26.35 51.43 3.31
CA ILE A 509 26.08 50.89 4.65
C ILE A 509 25.15 49.68 4.50
N SER A 510 25.64 48.48 4.78
CA SER A 510 24.82 47.25 4.79
C SER A 510 24.63 46.79 6.24
N ALA A 511 23.38 46.86 6.73
CA ALA A 511 23.07 46.62 8.14
C ALA A 511 22.74 45.15 8.46
N LEU A 512 22.14 44.41 7.51
CA LEU A 512 21.72 43.02 7.68
C LEU A 512 21.69 42.29 6.33
N TYR A 513 22.15 41.04 6.26
CA TYR A 513 22.13 40.20 5.06
C TYR A 513 22.03 38.71 5.41
N ARG A 514 21.30 38.39 6.48
CA ARG A 514 21.24 37.06 7.09
C ARG A 514 20.27 36.14 6.35
N GLY A 515 20.72 34.93 6.00
CA GLY A 515 19.83 33.84 5.60
C GLY A 515 19.76 32.74 6.66
N THR A 516 18.57 32.47 7.19
CA THR A 516 18.33 31.44 8.22
C THR A 516 17.32 30.40 7.74
N ALA A 517 17.74 29.13 7.71
CA ALA A 517 16.87 28.00 7.42
C ALA A 517 16.96 26.96 8.54
N ASN A 518 15.80 26.52 9.04
CA ASN A 518 15.65 25.44 9.99
C ASN A 518 14.69 24.38 9.45
N ALA A 519 15.12 23.13 9.42
CA ALA A 519 14.29 21.99 9.02
C ALA A 519 14.34 20.91 10.12
N GLU A 520 13.18 20.47 10.57
CA GLU A 520 13.04 19.50 11.65
C GLU A 520 12.00 18.43 11.31
N ASP A 521 12.33 17.15 11.51
CA ASP A 521 11.38 16.03 11.38
C ASP A 521 11.49 15.08 12.57
N THR A 522 10.48 15.12 13.44
CA THR A 522 10.39 14.30 14.65
C THR A 522 9.39 13.19 14.42
N THR A 523 9.82 11.94 14.45
CA THR A 523 8.93 10.80 14.27
C THR A 523 8.97 9.84 15.45
N SER A 524 7.80 9.29 15.80
CA SER A 524 7.66 8.37 16.93
C SER A 524 6.69 7.22 16.65
N LEU A 525 7.10 6.00 16.96
CA LEU A 525 6.22 4.82 17.01
C LEU A 525 6.12 4.35 18.46
N THR A 526 4.91 4.33 19.02
CA THR A 526 4.67 3.84 20.38
C THR A 526 3.70 2.67 20.38
N LEU A 527 4.16 1.53 20.91
CA LEU A 527 3.30 0.41 21.28
C LEU A 527 3.05 0.44 22.79
N ALA A 528 1.78 0.48 23.21
CA ALA A 528 1.42 0.49 24.62
C ALA A 528 1.72 -0.87 25.31
N PRO A 529 1.91 -0.91 26.65
CA PRO A 529 2.32 -2.10 27.40
C PRO A 529 1.46 -3.36 27.19
N THR A 530 0.16 -3.22 26.97
CA THR A 530 -0.77 -4.36 26.79
C THR A 530 -1.15 -4.62 25.33
N SER A 531 -0.52 -3.92 24.38
CA SER A 531 -0.74 -4.13 22.94
C SER A 531 -0.03 -5.38 22.44
N SER A 532 -0.60 -6.01 21.40
CA SER A 532 -0.02 -7.20 20.76
C SER A 532 -0.04 -7.11 19.24
N ILE A 533 1.12 -7.28 18.60
CA ILE A 533 1.28 -7.33 17.15
C ILE A 533 1.68 -8.76 16.77
N LEU A 534 0.81 -9.46 16.04
CA LEU A 534 0.85 -10.90 15.80
C LEU A 534 0.82 -11.17 14.29
N GLY A 535 1.99 -11.38 13.70
CA GLY A 535 2.12 -11.71 12.27
C GLY A 535 2.26 -13.21 12.10
N ALA A 536 1.47 -13.81 11.20
CA ALA A 536 1.79 -15.16 10.71
C ALA A 536 3.06 -15.12 9.86
N ARG A 537 3.28 -14.02 9.12
CA ARG A 537 4.49 -13.71 8.33
C ARG A 537 5.34 -12.62 9.02
N ASP A 538 6.00 -11.80 8.20
CA ASP A 538 6.95 -10.78 8.62
C ASP A 538 6.27 -9.56 9.23
N ILE A 539 6.96 -8.95 10.19
CA ILE A 539 6.56 -7.70 10.84
C ILE A 539 7.65 -6.66 10.64
N TYR A 540 7.25 -5.47 10.19
CA TYR A 540 8.12 -4.31 9.99
C TYR A 540 7.63 -3.16 10.85
N LEU A 541 8.47 -2.71 11.78
CA LEU A 541 8.18 -1.61 12.70
C LEU A 541 9.24 -0.53 12.57
N GLY A 542 8.87 0.74 12.67
CA GLY A 542 9.90 1.75 12.88
C GLY A 542 9.48 3.21 12.94
N GLY A 543 10.48 4.03 13.21
CA GLY A 543 10.44 5.49 13.12
C GLY A 543 11.66 5.96 12.33
N THR A 544 11.47 6.87 11.39
CA THR A 544 12.56 7.48 10.61
C THR A 544 12.34 8.98 10.46
N GLN A 545 13.41 9.77 10.57
CA GLN A 545 13.38 11.22 10.36
C GLN A 545 13.26 11.62 8.87
N GLY A 546 13.12 10.65 7.97
CA GLY A 546 13.06 10.96 6.55
C GLY A 546 14.36 11.57 6.01
N GLN A 547 14.20 12.44 5.01
CA GLN A 547 15.24 13.32 4.49
C GLN A 547 15.02 14.74 5.02
N VAL A 548 15.94 15.23 5.86
CA VAL A 548 15.90 16.61 6.38
C VAL A 548 16.99 17.46 5.74
N THR A 549 16.66 18.64 5.22
CA THR A 549 17.63 19.53 4.56
C THR A 549 17.33 21.00 4.83
N ALA A 550 18.33 21.76 5.28
CA ALA A 550 18.22 23.20 5.47
C ALA A 550 19.35 23.94 4.74
N THR A 551 19.01 25.01 4.03
CA THR A 551 19.96 25.86 3.30
C THR A 551 19.65 27.34 3.56
N GLY A 552 20.35 27.95 4.52
CA GLY A 552 20.28 29.37 4.84
C GLY A 552 21.49 30.13 4.31
N ASN A 553 21.29 30.90 3.24
CA ASN A 553 22.33 31.64 2.55
C ASN A 553 22.08 33.15 2.64
N GLY A 554 23.05 33.89 3.16
CA GLY A 554 23.07 35.34 3.17
C GLY A 554 24.24 35.87 2.37
N SER A 555 24.04 36.81 1.44
CA SER A 555 25.12 37.40 0.66
C SER A 555 24.95 38.91 0.50
N ASN A 556 26.04 39.64 0.64
CA ASN A 556 26.09 41.08 0.45
C ASN A 556 27.21 41.49 -0.53
N TYR A 557 26.83 42.31 -1.50
CA TYR A 557 27.66 42.83 -2.59
C TYR A 557 27.71 44.35 -2.52
N ASN A 558 28.88 44.91 -2.81
CA ASN A 558 29.07 46.36 -2.95
C ASN A 558 30.27 46.66 -3.87
N PRO A 559 30.42 47.89 -4.39
CA PRO A 559 31.44 48.24 -5.37
C PRO A 559 32.87 47.99 -4.89
N TYR A 560 33.12 48.11 -3.59
CA TYR A 560 34.44 47.90 -3.00
C TYR A 560 34.80 46.41 -2.88
N LEU A 561 33.80 45.54 -2.71
CA LEU A 561 33.97 44.08 -2.72
C LEU A 561 34.07 43.54 -4.15
N ASP A 562 33.29 44.08 -5.08
CA ASP A 562 33.24 43.65 -6.49
C ASP A 562 34.57 43.88 -7.22
N ILE A 563 35.30 44.96 -6.91
CA ILE A 563 36.66 45.23 -7.46
C ILE A 563 37.63 44.07 -7.20
N PHE A 564 37.42 43.30 -6.12
CA PHE A 564 38.24 42.14 -5.76
C PHE A 564 37.53 40.81 -6.02
N SER A 565 36.40 40.81 -6.73
CA SER A 565 35.56 39.62 -6.93
C SER A 565 35.14 38.94 -5.61
N ALA A 566 34.94 39.73 -4.55
CA ALA A 566 34.62 39.28 -3.20
C ALA A 566 33.15 39.54 -2.84
N LYS A 567 32.64 38.86 -1.80
CA LYS A 567 31.32 39.12 -1.18
C LYS A 567 31.38 38.86 0.32
N ASN A 568 30.49 39.49 1.09
CA ASN A 568 30.26 39.11 2.49
C ASN A 568 29.14 38.08 2.57
N SER A 569 29.24 37.14 3.53
CA SER A 569 28.21 36.11 3.75
C SER A 569 27.80 36.00 5.21
N ASP A 570 26.52 35.73 5.46
CA ASP A 570 25.96 35.43 6.78
C ASP A 570 24.95 34.26 6.66
N ASN A 571 25.48 33.03 6.75
CA ASN A 571 24.76 31.79 6.45
C ASN A 571 24.42 31.03 7.74
N HIS A 572 23.15 30.67 7.91
CA HIS A 572 22.68 29.89 9.06
C HIS A 572 21.77 28.75 8.58
N SER A 573 22.29 27.52 8.58
CA SER A 573 21.53 26.30 8.28
C SER A 573 21.48 25.41 9.51
N HIS A 574 20.28 25.00 9.93
CA HIS A 574 20.08 24.03 10.99
C HIS A 574 19.16 22.90 10.54
N THR A 575 19.54 21.66 10.84
CA THR A 575 18.71 20.48 10.62
C THR A 575 18.67 19.67 11.91
N SER A 576 17.49 19.22 12.29
CA SER A 576 17.30 18.25 13.36
C SER A 576 16.35 17.15 12.89
N GLY A 577 16.48 15.96 13.45
CA GLY A 577 15.50 14.92 13.19
C GLY A 577 15.64 13.78 14.19
N THR A 578 14.51 13.15 14.50
CA THR A 578 14.46 11.98 15.38
C THR A 578 13.58 10.89 14.79
N GLY A 579 13.90 9.63 15.09
CA GLY A 579 13.12 8.46 14.70
C GLY A 579 13.01 7.49 15.86
N ASP A 580 12.13 7.81 16.81
CA ASP A 580 12.06 7.11 18.09
C ASP A 580 11.03 5.97 18.05
N VAL A 581 11.37 4.84 18.66
CA VAL A 581 10.48 3.70 18.79
C VAL A 581 10.40 3.28 20.26
N ALA A 582 9.18 3.24 20.79
CA ALA A 582 8.86 2.74 22.12
C ALA A 582 8.07 1.43 21.98
N LEU A 583 8.76 0.29 22.10
CA LEU A 583 8.13 -1.02 22.09
C LEU A 583 7.84 -1.42 23.53
N ASN A 584 6.65 -1.08 24.04
CA ASN A 584 6.22 -1.54 25.37
C ASN A 584 5.33 -2.78 25.32
N GLY A 585 4.68 -3.02 24.17
CA GLY A 585 3.84 -4.18 23.94
C GLY A 585 4.61 -5.43 23.53
N ARG A 586 3.86 -6.40 22.99
CA ARG A 586 4.39 -7.68 22.54
C ARG A 586 4.30 -7.83 21.02
N VAL A 587 5.40 -8.22 20.39
CA VAL A 587 5.51 -8.40 18.94
C VAL A 587 5.94 -9.84 18.66
N VAL A 588 5.14 -10.58 17.89
CA VAL A 588 5.45 -11.97 17.53
C VAL A 588 5.24 -12.19 16.04
N ALA A 589 6.32 -12.50 15.33
CA ALA A 589 6.30 -12.95 13.94
C ALA A 589 6.35 -14.48 13.87
N GLY A 590 5.61 -15.08 12.95
CA GLY A 590 5.44 -16.53 12.85
C GLY A 590 4.51 -17.11 13.92
N VAL A 591 3.40 -16.45 14.28
CA VAL A 591 2.50 -16.94 15.35
C VAL A 591 1.89 -18.31 15.04
N ASN A 592 1.70 -18.62 13.76
CA ASN A 592 1.19 -19.89 13.25
C ASN A 592 2.32 -20.69 12.57
N ASN A 593 3.50 -20.72 13.19
CA ASN A 593 4.66 -21.45 12.66
C ASN A 593 4.50 -22.95 12.75
N ASP A 594 3.72 -23.48 13.69
CA ASP A 594 3.63 -24.93 13.84
C ASP A 594 2.24 -25.42 14.23
N LEU A 595 1.93 -26.61 13.70
CA LEU A 595 0.71 -27.32 13.97
C LEU A 595 0.97 -28.82 13.94
N THR A 596 0.53 -29.52 15.00
CA THR A 596 0.58 -30.97 15.10
C THR A 596 -0.81 -31.53 15.34
N ILE A 597 -1.30 -32.35 14.41
CA ILE A 597 -2.53 -33.12 14.50
C ILE A 597 -2.19 -34.58 14.84
N THR A 598 -2.88 -35.16 15.82
CA THR A 598 -2.74 -36.57 16.19
C THR A 598 -4.10 -37.26 16.18
N ILE A 599 -4.18 -38.39 15.47
CA ILE A 599 -5.32 -39.31 15.49
C ILE A 599 -4.87 -40.54 16.28
N ASN A 600 -5.38 -40.71 17.49
CA ASN A 600 -5.08 -41.89 18.30
C ASN A 600 -5.87 -43.10 17.81
N LEU A 601 -5.36 -44.30 18.10
CA LEU A 601 -6.03 -45.55 17.75
C LEU A 601 -7.42 -45.64 18.40
N GLY A 602 -8.46 -45.78 17.59
CA GLY A 602 -9.85 -45.82 18.05
C GLY A 602 -10.43 -44.45 18.46
N ALA A 603 -9.74 -43.35 18.18
CA ALA A 603 -10.25 -42.01 18.47
C ALA A 603 -11.44 -41.67 17.57
N SER A 604 -12.47 -41.07 18.15
CA SER A 604 -13.58 -40.45 17.41
C SER A 604 -13.32 -38.99 17.07
N THR A 605 -12.24 -38.40 17.58
CA THR A 605 -11.86 -36.99 17.37
C THR A 605 -10.33 -36.86 17.33
N PRO A 606 -9.75 -36.20 16.32
CA PRO A 606 -8.34 -35.83 16.32
C PRO A 606 -8.06 -34.73 17.36
N THR A 607 -6.79 -34.60 17.76
CA THR A 607 -6.31 -33.51 18.62
C THR A 607 -5.31 -32.64 17.88
N LEU A 608 -5.41 -31.32 18.02
CA LEU A 608 -4.43 -30.35 17.52
C LEU A 608 -3.60 -29.80 18.67
N SER A 609 -2.35 -29.49 18.40
CA SER A 609 -1.46 -28.79 19.32
C SER A 609 -0.50 -27.89 18.54
N THR A 610 -0.04 -26.82 19.19
CA THR A 610 0.98 -25.90 18.67
C THR A 610 1.99 -25.65 19.80
N THR A 611 3.22 -25.27 19.44
CA THR A 611 4.21 -24.81 20.42
C THR A 611 4.16 -23.30 20.64
N SER A 612 3.43 -22.57 19.80
CA SER A 612 3.23 -21.13 19.89
C SER A 612 2.05 -20.80 20.83
N PRO A 613 2.28 -20.16 21.99
CA PRO A 613 1.20 -19.74 22.88
C PRO A 613 0.33 -18.61 22.28
N ASP A 614 0.79 -17.99 21.19
CA ASP A 614 0.14 -16.89 20.49
C ASP A 614 -0.53 -17.32 19.19
N SER A 615 -0.54 -18.62 18.92
CA SER A 615 -1.12 -19.14 17.70
C SER A 615 -2.58 -18.76 17.62
N THR A 616 -2.93 -18.10 16.51
CA THR A 616 -4.31 -17.71 16.23
C THR A 616 -5.15 -18.91 15.80
N LEU A 617 -4.49 -20.03 15.45
CA LEU A 617 -5.13 -21.34 15.22
C LEU A 617 -5.71 -21.96 16.50
N THR A 618 -5.46 -21.36 17.66
CA THR A 618 -5.97 -21.83 18.94
C THR A 618 -6.91 -20.78 19.53
N ASN A 619 -8.14 -21.18 19.86
CA ASN A 619 -9.10 -20.27 20.49
C ASN A 619 -8.74 -20.08 21.97
N GLY A 620 -7.77 -19.20 22.23
CA GLY A 620 -7.51 -18.62 23.55
C GLY A 620 -7.03 -19.56 24.67
N SER A 621 -6.69 -20.82 24.37
CA SER A 621 -5.96 -21.83 25.20
C SER A 621 -6.42 -23.28 24.96
N SER A 622 -7.50 -23.50 24.20
CA SER A 622 -7.94 -24.84 23.81
C SER A 622 -7.79 -25.01 22.30
N SER A 623 -6.82 -25.83 21.88
CA SER A 623 -6.61 -26.24 20.50
C SER A 623 -7.78 -27.10 20.00
N VAL A 624 -8.86 -26.47 19.53
CA VAL A 624 -10.04 -27.18 19.03
C VAL A 624 -9.99 -27.22 17.51
N LEU A 625 -9.68 -28.39 16.97
CA LEU A 625 -10.07 -28.73 15.60
C LEU A 625 -11.58 -28.62 15.49
N GLU A 626 -12.06 -27.93 14.48
CA GLU A 626 -13.50 -27.75 14.27
C GLU A 626 -14.05 -28.90 13.42
N SER A 627 -14.97 -29.67 13.99
CA SER A 627 -15.69 -30.70 13.23
C SER A 627 -16.79 -30.05 12.39
N VAL A 628 -16.75 -30.24 11.08
CA VAL A 628 -17.82 -29.85 10.15
C VAL A 628 -18.62 -31.07 9.67
N SER A 629 -19.81 -30.84 9.13
CA SER A 629 -20.75 -31.90 8.73
C SER A 629 -20.26 -32.78 7.59
N ASP A 630 -19.57 -32.20 6.62
CA ASP A 630 -18.95 -32.91 5.49
C ASP A 630 -17.87 -32.05 4.81
N VAL A 631 -17.22 -32.61 3.79
CA VAL A 631 -16.11 -31.97 3.06
C VAL A 631 -16.51 -30.72 2.26
N ASN A 632 -17.80 -30.54 1.92
CA ASN A 632 -18.27 -29.35 1.20
C ASN A 632 -18.46 -28.14 2.12
N HIS A 633 -18.42 -28.37 3.43
CA HIS A 633 -18.51 -27.32 4.45
C HIS A 633 -17.14 -26.78 4.88
N PHE A 634 -16.05 -27.25 4.28
CA PHE A 634 -14.73 -26.66 4.49
C PHE A 634 -14.68 -25.24 3.94
N SER A 635 -14.24 -24.31 4.78
CA SER A 635 -14.01 -22.90 4.43
C SER A 635 -12.52 -22.59 4.53
N SER A 636 -11.95 -22.01 3.47
CA SER A 636 -10.59 -21.44 3.51
C SER A 636 -10.56 -19.98 4.01
N VAL A 637 -11.74 -19.37 4.20
CA VAL A 637 -11.86 -17.98 4.62
C VAL A 637 -11.61 -17.87 6.12
N MET A 638 -10.63 -17.04 6.49
CA MET A 638 -10.31 -16.72 7.87
C MET A 638 -10.94 -15.37 8.27
N SER A 639 -11.34 -15.22 9.52
CA SER A 639 -11.87 -13.97 10.10
C SER A 639 -11.35 -13.78 11.53
N TRP A 640 -11.55 -12.61 12.13
CA TRP A 640 -11.04 -12.31 13.47
C TRP A 640 -11.45 -13.35 14.54
N ASN A 641 -12.68 -13.86 14.46
CA ASN A 641 -13.26 -14.83 15.41
C ASN A 641 -13.36 -16.26 14.86
N HIS A 642 -12.87 -16.52 13.64
CA HIS A 642 -12.86 -17.85 13.03
C HIS A 642 -11.53 -18.07 12.30
N GLN A 643 -10.59 -18.71 13.00
CA GLN A 643 -9.23 -19.01 12.52
C GLN A 643 -8.87 -20.47 12.80
N THR A 644 -9.82 -21.39 12.59
CA THR A 644 -9.71 -22.80 13.00
C THR A 644 -9.33 -23.70 11.82
N VAL A 645 -8.63 -24.80 12.12
CA VAL A 645 -8.49 -25.90 11.16
C VAL A 645 -9.71 -26.81 11.27
N GLN A 646 -10.34 -27.04 10.14
CA GLN A 646 -11.58 -27.82 10.04
C GLN A 646 -11.29 -29.27 9.66
N TYR A 647 -12.09 -30.19 10.20
CA TYR A 647 -12.04 -31.61 9.85
C TYR A 647 -13.44 -32.22 9.80
N THR A 648 -13.58 -33.37 9.17
CA THR A 648 -14.78 -34.20 9.24
C THR A 648 -14.40 -35.68 9.19
N ILE A 649 -15.33 -36.55 9.60
CA ILE A 649 -15.15 -38.00 9.49
C ILE A 649 -16.11 -38.50 8.41
N VAL A 650 -15.56 -38.87 7.27
CA VAL A 650 -16.33 -39.45 6.17
C VAL A 650 -16.54 -40.93 6.48
N GLY A 651 -17.75 -41.28 6.88
CA GLY A 651 -18.15 -42.68 7.11
C GLY A 651 -18.36 -43.42 5.79
N ASN A 652 -18.16 -44.74 5.80
CA ASN A 652 -18.29 -45.63 4.64
C ASN A 652 -17.42 -45.23 3.44
N PHE A 653 -16.30 -44.54 3.68
CA PHE A 653 -15.33 -44.26 2.63
C PHE A 653 -14.71 -45.59 2.17
N ASN A 654 -14.87 -45.90 0.88
CA ASN A 654 -14.24 -47.04 0.23
C ASN A 654 -13.33 -46.54 -0.90
N PRO A 655 -12.00 -46.68 -0.77
CA PRO A 655 -11.09 -46.17 -1.77
C PRO A 655 -11.08 -46.98 -3.06
N TYR A 656 -11.45 -48.26 -3.02
CA TYR A 656 -11.60 -49.06 -4.23
C TYR A 656 -12.79 -48.57 -5.05
N ASP A 657 -13.88 -48.18 -4.38
CA ASP A 657 -15.04 -47.56 -5.04
C ASP A 657 -14.67 -46.20 -5.68
N LEU A 658 -13.76 -45.43 -5.08
CA LEU A 658 -13.25 -44.19 -5.67
C LEU A 658 -12.46 -44.44 -6.97
N VAL A 659 -11.55 -45.43 -6.96
CA VAL A 659 -10.80 -45.84 -8.16
C VAL A 659 -11.75 -46.31 -9.26
N VAL A 660 -12.75 -47.13 -8.91
CA VAL A 660 -13.76 -47.61 -9.85
C VAL A 660 -14.60 -46.46 -10.41
N SER A 661 -14.97 -45.47 -9.58
CA SER A 661 -15.73 -44.29 -10.00
C SER A 661 -14.92 -43.38 -10.93
N GLN A 662 -13.63 -43.18 -10.65
CA GLN A 662 -12.74 -42.39 -11.50
C GLN A 662 -12.51 -43.08 -12.84
N LEU A 663 -12.25 -44.39 -12.84
CA LEU A 663 -12.15 -45.18 -14.07
C LEU A 663 -13.44 -45.14 -14.88
N ALA A 664 -14.60 -45.28 -14.23
CA ALA A 664 -15.90 -45.16 -14.89
C ALA A 664 -16.09 -43.79 -15.56
N THR A 665 -15.63 -42.72 -14.89
CA THR A 665 -15.70 -41.35 -15.41
C THR A 665 -14.77 -41.15 -16.61
N LEU A 666 -13.51 -41.60 -16.51
CA LEU A 666 -12.51 -41.40 -17.56
C LEU A 666 -12.74 -42.29 -18.79
N THR A 667 -13.37 -43.47 -18.62
CA THR A 667 -13.60 -44.46 -19.68
C THR A 667 -15.02 -44.44 -20.25
N GLY A 668 -15.96 -43.78 -19.56
CA GLY A 668 -17.39 -43.82 -19.88
C GLY A 668 -18.07 -45.17 -19.59
N LEU A 669 -17.38 -46.12 -18.95
CA LEU A 669 -17.93 -47.40 -18.52
C LEU A 669 -18.76 -47.27 -17.24
N ILE A 670 -19.72 -48.17 -17.01
CA ILE A 670 -20.40 -48.24 -15.70
C ILE A 670 -19.51 -48.94 -14.67
N ALA A 671 -19.68 -48.62 -13.39
CA ALA A 671 -18.88 -49.18 -12.28
C ALA A 671 -18.80 -50.73 -12.30
N ALA A 672 -19.88 -51.42 -12.67
CA ALA A 672 -19.90 -52.88 -12.79
C ALA A 672 -18.95 -53.40 -13.89
N GLN A 673 -18.86 -52.70 -15.02
CA GLN A 673 -17.96 -53.06 -16.13
C GLN A 673 -16.51 -52.83 -15.74
N VAL A 674 -16.22 -51.72 -15.06
CA VAL A 674 -14.88 -51.42 -14.54
C VAL A 674 -14.44 -52.49 -13.55
N ARG A 675 -15.29 -52.86 -12.58
CA ARG A 675 -14.97 -53.93 -11.62
C ARG A 675 -14.73 -55.28 -12.29
N ALA A 676 -15.52 -55.63 -13.31
CA ALA A 676 -15.33 -56.87 -14.05
C ALA A 676 -13.98 -56.90 -14.79
N GLN A 677 -13.57 -55.78 -15.39
CA GLN A 677 -12.27 -55.64 -16.06
C GLN A 677 -11.10 -55.72 -15.07
N LEU A 678 -11.20 -55.04 -13.92
CA LEU A 678 -10.18 -55.10 -12.86
C LEU A 678 -10.06 -56.50 -12.26
N ALA A 679 -11.17 -57.19 -12.01
CA ALA A 679 -11.19 -58.54 -11.46
C ALA A 679 -10.67 -59.61 -12.42
N ALA A 680 -10.77 -59.38 -13.74
CA ALA A 680 -10.26 -60.29 -14.77
C ALA A 680 -8.76 -60.12 -15.03
N ALA A 681 -8.13 -59.07 -14.47
CA ALA A 681 -6.71 -58.80 -14.66
C ALA A 681 -5.84 -59.88 -14.02
N THR A 682 -4.83 -60.35 -14.76
CA THR A 682 -3.79 -61.24 -14.23
C THR A 682 -2.40 -60.65 -14.49
N PRO A 683 -1.34 -61.12 -13.81
CA PRO A 683 0.03 -60.63 -14.05
C PRO A 683 0.50 -60.74 -15.50
N THR A 684 -0.08 -61.66 -16.28
CA THR A 684 0.23 -61.88 -17.70
C THR A 684 -0.77 -61.24 -18.66
N SER A 685 -1.88 -60.69 -18.14
CA SER A 685 -2.91 -59.97 -18.91
C SER A 685 -3.52 -58.88 -18.03
N PRO A 686 -2.86 -57.71 -17.90
CA PRO A 686 -3.38 -56.59 -17.11
C PRO A 686 -4.70 -56.06 -17.70
N ALA A 687 -5.55 -55.48 -16.85
CA ALA A 687 -6.75 -54.78 -17.34
C ALA A 687 -6.33 -53.64 -18.28
N SER A 688 -7.07 -53.44 -19.37
CA SER A 688 -6.92 -52.27 -20.23
C SER A 688 -8.29 -51.65 -20.47
N MET A 689 -8.35 -50.32 -20.40
CA MET A 689 -9.56 -49.53 -20.68
C MET A 689 -9.15 -48.31 -21.49
N SER A 690 -10.06 -47.79 -22.31
CA SER A 690 -9.79 -46.63 -23.17
C SER A 690 -10.55 -45.39 -22.70
N PRO A 691 -9.99 -44.18 -22.88
CA PRO A 691 -10.65 -42.91 -22.64
C PRO A 691 -12.02 -42.81 -23.29
N SER A 692 -12.97 -42.17 -22.62
CA SER A 692 -14.16 -41.63 -23.26
C SER A 692 -13.80 -40.32 -23.99
N GLY A 693 -14.04 -40.26 -25.30
CA GLY A 693 -13.80 -39.06 -26.10
C GLY A 693 -12.39 -38.98 -26.70
N THR A 694 -12.00 -37.79 -27.16
CA THR A 694 -10.68 -37.53 -27.76
C THR A 694 -9.64 -37.22 -26.68
N ASP A 695 -8.54 -37.96 -26.67
CA ASP A 695 -7.38 -37.75 -25.79
C ASP A 695 -6.12 -37.43 -26.64
N PRO A 696 -6.05 -36.25 -27.27
CA PRO A 696 -4.98 -35.92 -28.21
C PRO A 696 -3.60 -35.79 -27.56
N THR A 697 -3.53 -35.64 -26.22
CA THR A 697 -2.28 -35.54 -25.47
C THR A 697 -1.90 -36.84 -24.74
N GLY A 698 -2.80 -37.85 -24.71
CA GLY A 698 -2.58 -39.15 -24.05
C GLY A 698 -2.72 -39.14 -22.52
N ASP A 699 -3.24 -38.05 -21.96
CA ASP A 699 -3.31 -37.79 -20.52
C ASP A 699 -4.39 -38.61 -19.83
N ILE A 700 -5.55 -38.73 -20.47
CA ILE A 700 -6.67 -39.50 -19.93
C ILE A 700 -6.29 -40.97 -19.89
N GLN A 701 -5.61 -41.48 -20.93
CA GLN A 701 -5.11 -42.85 -20.96
C GLN A 701 -4.07 -43.09 -19.85
N ARG A 702 -3.15 -42.15 -19.62
CA ARG A 702 -2.16 -42.24 -18.54
C ARG A 702 -2.81 -42.28 -17.15
N GLN A 703 -3.87 -41.49 -16.93
CA GLN A 703 -4.65 -41.54 -15.69
C GLN A 703 -5.36 -42.88 -15.51
N ILE A 704 -5.99 -43.41 -16.57
CA ILE A 704 -6.64 -44.72 -16.57
C ILE A 704 -5.63 -45.82 -16.22
N ASP A 705 -4.48 -45.86 -16.89
CA ASP A 705 -3.45 -46.87 -16.65
C ASP A 705 -2.90 -46.81 -15.22
N THR A 706 -2.81 -45.60 -14.65
CA THR A 706 -2.37 -45.39 -13.27
C THR A 706 -3.40 -45.92 -12.28
N LEU A 707 -4.69 -45.63 -12.49
CA LEU A 707 -5.79 -46.13 -11.65
C LEU A 707 -5.91 -47.65 -11.73
N ILE A 708 -5.72 -48.24 -12.91
CA ILE A 708 -5.68 -49.71 -13.07
C ILE A 708 -4.53 -50.32 -12.27
N LYS A 709 -3.34 -49.71 -12.30
CA LYS A 709 -2.18 -50.16 -11.51
C LYS A 709 -2.36 -49.96 -10.00
N GLN A 710 -3.17 -48.99 -9.60
CA GLN A 710 -3.49 -48.71 -8.20
C GLN A 710 -4.52 -49.69 -7.60
N ALA A 711 -5.49 -50.12 -8.40
CA ALA A 711 -6.63 -50.93 -7.94
C ALA A 711 -6.24 -52.17 -7.11
N PRO A 712 -5.21 -52.98 -7.46
CA PRO A 712 -4.82 -54.16 -6.68
C PRO A 712 -4.25 -53.86 -5.30
N PHE A 713 -3.81 -52.63 -5.06
CA PHE A 713 -3.19 -52.19 -3.80
C PHE A 713 -4.13 -51.32 -2.96
N THR A 714 -5.39 -51.19 -3.40
CA THR A 714 -6.41 -50.39 -2.74
C THR A 714 -7.35 -51.31 -1.97
N SER A 715 -7.60 -51.02 -0.70
CA SER A 715 -8.53 -51.81 0.12
C SER A 715 -9.97 -51.68 -0.41
N ASP A 716 -10.60 -52.82 -0.73
CA ASP A 716 -12.03 -52.90 -1.08
C ASP A 716 -12.89 -53.17 0.17
N ALA A 717 -12.74 -52.32 1.19
CA ALA A 717 -13.51 -52.40 2.41
C ALA A 717 -13.88 -50.98 2.90
N PRO A 718 -15.15 -50.72 3.23
CA PRO A 718 -15.56 -49.42 3.75
C PRO A 718 -14.96 -49.15 5.13
N GLY A 719 -14.58 -47.89 5.36
CA GLY A 719 -14.06 -47.42 6.65
C GLY A 719 -14.34 -45.94 6.88
N ASN A 720 -13.87 -45.44 8.01
CA ASN A 720 -13.91 -44.02 8.29
C ASN A 720 -12.67 -43.36 7.67
N ALA A 721 -12.83 -42.15 7.14
CA ALA A 721 -11.72 -41.30 6.72
C ALA A 721 -11.75 -39.97 7.48
N PHE A 722 -10.66 -39.64 8.16
CA PHE A 722 -10.45 -38.30 8.71
C PHE A 722 -10.06 -37.36 7.58
N ALA A 723 -11.00 -36.53 7.15
CA ALA A 723 -10.78 -35.51 6.14
C ALA A 723 -10.45 -34.18 6.83
N PHE A 724 -9.38 -33.53 6.40
CA PHE A 724 -8.97 -32.20 6.88
C PHE A 724 -9.11 -31.16 5.76
N GLY A 725 -9.56 -29.97 6.13
CA GLY A 725 -9.57 -28.82 5.25
C GLY A 725 -8.16 -28.29 4.95
N ASP A 726 -8.10 -27.08 4.39
CA ASP A 726 -6.82 -26.45 4.04
C ASP A 726 -6.04 -26.04 5.29
N ILE A 727 -4.73 -26.31 5.30
CA ILE A 727 -3.83 -25.97 6.40
C ILE A 727 -2.73 -25.07 5.86
N LEU A 728 -2.59 -23.90 6.48
CA LEU A 728 -1.54 -22.92 6.21
C LEU A 728 -0.76 -22.67 7.50
N VAL A 729 0.56 -22.84 7.44
CA VAL A 729 1.49 -22.40 8.48
C VAL A 729 2.57 -21.51 7.87
N SER A 730 3.10 -20.61 8.68
CA SER A 730 4.04 -19.61 8.20
C SER A 730 5.10 -19.26 9.22
N ALA A 731 6.30 -18.99 8.69
CA ALA A 731 7.41 -18.45 9.45
C ALA A 731 7.35 -16.92 9.36
N GLY A 732 7.96 -16.23 10.31
CA GLY A 732 8.04 -14.78 10.27
C GLY A 732 9.34 -14.25 10.84
N ASN A 733 9.75 -13.11 10.31
CA ASN A 733 10.84 -12.29 10.81
C ASN A 733 10.29 -10.98 11.39
N ALA A 734 11.06 -10.38 12.29
CA ALA A 734 10.76 -9.04 12.80
C ALA A 734 11.88 -8.07 12.41
N SER A 735 11.53 -6.96 11.78
CA SER A 735 12.47 -5.89 11.44
C SER A 735 12.08 -4.60 12.14
N ILE A 736 13.05 -3.98 12.80
CA ILE A 736 12.87 -2.74 13.56
C ILE A 736 13.86 -1.69 13.03
N LEU A 737 13.31 -0.55 12.62
CA LEU A 737 14.06 0.65 12.23
C LEU A 737 13.85 1.74 13.29
N ALA A 738 14.92 2.15 13.98
CA ALA A 738 14.85 3.23 14.95
C ALA A 738 16.19 3.95 15.06
N GLN A 739 16.18 5.23 15.42
CA GLN A 739 17.34 5.94 15.96
C GLN A 739 17.49 5.65 17.45
N LYS A 740 16.38 5.73 18.19
CA LYS A 740 16.29 5.39 19.61
C LYS A 740 15.24 4.32 19.84
N LEU A 741 15.61 3.25 20.53
CA LEU A 741 14.70 2.18 20.91
C LEU A 741 14.53 2.14 22.43
N THR A 742 13.29 2.20 22.90
CA THR A 742 12.94 2.15 24.33
C THR A 742 11.90 1.07 24.63
N GLY A 743 11.90 0.61 25.88
CA GLY A 743 10.89 -0.29 26.44
C GLY A 743 10.79 -0.07 27.95
N ASN A 744 9.57 -0.14 28.49
CA ASN A 744 9.32 0.03 29.92
C ASN A 744 9.72 -1.21 30.72
N SER A 745 10.51 -1.04 31.79
CA SER A 745 11.02 -2.11 32.67
C SER A 745 10.03 -2.59 33.75
N GLY A 746 8.72 -2.40 33.55
CA GLY A 746 7.70 -2.73 34.54
C GLY A 746 7.57 -4.24 34.80
N THR A 747 7.22 -4.62 36.04
CA THR A 747 6.92 -6.00 36.44
C THR A 747 5.50 -6.45 36.09
N ASN A 748 4.65 -5.52 35.65
CA ASN A 748 3.29 -5.74 35.19
C ASN A 748 2.83 -4.50 34.40
N PRO A 749 2.47 -4.57 33.10
CA PRO A 749 2.30 -5.77 32.26
C PRO A 749 3.59 -6.53 31.95
N ALA A 750 3.47 -7.67 31.27
CA ALA A 750 4.60 -8.50 30.84
C ALA A 750 5.71 -7.65 30.20
N ALA A 751 6.97 -8.01 30.46
CA ALA A 751 8.12 -7.30 29.90
C ALA A 751 8.00 -7.19 28.36
N PRO A 752 8.31 -6.03 27.78
CA PRO A 752 8.21 -5.85 26.33
C PRO A 752 9.05 -6.89 25.59
N ALA A 753 8.49 -7.51 24.56
CA ALA A 753 9.14 -8.62 23.89
C ALA A 753 8.91 -8.62 22.38
N VAL A 754 9.97 -8.94 21.64
CA VAL A 754 9.94 -9.18 20.20
C VAL A 754 10.41 -10.60 19.96
N ILE A 755 9.55 -11.42 19.37
CA ILE A 755 9.79 -12.85 19.15
C ILE A 755 9.65 -13.13 17.66
N ALA A 756 10.67 -13.73 17.06
CA ALA A 756 10.59 -14.29 15.71
C ALA A 756 10.67 -15.81 15.83
N ARG A 757 9.57 -16.48 15.48
CA ARG A 757 9.42 -17.93 15.61
C ARG A 757 10.11 -18.65 14.45
N SER A 758 10.56 -19.87 14.73
CA SER A 758 11.36 -20.69 13.81
C SER A 758 10.53 -21.27 12.66
N SER A 759 11.12 -22.22 11.94
CA SER A 759 10.61 -22.73 10.67
C SER A 759 9.24 -23.37 10.77
N PRO A 760 8.47 -23.29 9.67
CA PRO A 760 7.13 -23.82 9.65
C PRO A 760 7.10 -25.36 9.78
N LEU A 761 6.16 -25.88 10.56
CA LEU A 761 5.90 -27.32 10.69
C LEU A 761 4.41 -27.62 10.55
N ILE A 762 4.06 -28.45 9.57
CA ILE A 762 2.79 -29.20 9.58
C ILE A 762 3.12 -30.64 9.94
N LYS A 763 2.57 -31.14 11.04
CA LYS A 763 2.68 -32.56 11.40
C LYS A 763 1.30 -33.17 11.54
N ILE A 764 1.05 -34.27 10.83
CA ILE A 764 -0.19 -35.04 10.95
C ILE A 764 0.20 -36.50 11.20
N GLU A 765 -0.14 -37.02 12.37
CA GLU A 765 0.18 -38.39 12.78
C GLU A 765 -1.09 -39.20 13.02
N ASN A 766 -1.30 -40.23 12.21
CA ASN A 766 -2.35 -41.23 12.39
C ASN A 766 -1.78 -42.51 13.00
N LYS A 767 -2.15 -42.76 14.26
CA LYS A 767 -1.82 -43.99 15.00
C LYS A 767 -2.91 -45.05 14.86
N GLY A 768 -4.00 -44.74 14.17
CA GLY A 768 -5.19 -45.56 13.99
C GLY A 768 -5.19 -46.42 12.73
N LEU A 769 -6.36 -47.03 12.48
CA LEU A 769 -6.65 -47.89 11.33
C LEU A 769 -7.53 -47.20 10.27
N ASP A 770 -7.98 -45.98 10.55
CA ASP A 770 -8.85 -45.21 9.66
C ASP A 770 -8.03 -44.45 8.62
N PHE A 771 -8.66 -44.11 7.51
CA PHE A 771 -8.02 -43.41 6.40
C PHE A 771 -7.77 -41.94 6.74
N MET A 772 -6.83 -41.31 6.05
CA MET A 772 -6.57 -39.87 6.14
C MET A 772 -6.77 -39.21 4.79
N SER A 773 -7.58 -38.15 4.73
CA SER A 773 -7.78 -37.34 3.54
C SER A 773 -7.38 -35.90 3.82
N LEU A 774 -6.54 -35.33 2.95
CA LEU A 774 -5.89 -34.05 3.19
C LEU A 774 -6.25 -33.07 2.07
N GLY A 775 -6.74 -31.89 2.48
CA GLY A 775 -6.84 -30.72 1.62
C GLY A 775 -5.47 -30.14 1.26
N ASN A 776 -5.42 -28.83 1.01
CA ASN A 776 -4.16 -28.18 0.67
C ASN A 776 -3.27 -28.05 1.91
N LEU A 777 -2.00 -28.44 1.79
CA LEU A 777 -1.00 -28.25 2.85
C LEU A 777 0.03 -27.24 2.37
N THR A 778 0.01 -26.06 2.97
CA THR A 778 0.86 -24.94 2.55
C THR A 778 1.77 -24.50 3.67
N VAL A 779 3.06 -24.51 3.38
CA VAL A 779 4.09 -23.82 4.14
C VAL A 779 4.54 -22.61 3.32
N THR A 780 4.49 -21.42 3.91
CA THR A 780 4.96 -20.21 3.20
C THR A 780 6.45 -20.28 2.89
N ASP A 781 6.86 -19.57 1.84
CA ASP A 781 8.24 -19.44 1.36
C ASP A 781 9.18 -18.63 2.28
N VAL A 782 8.66 -17.99 3.33
CA VAL A 782 9.42 -17.17 4.28
C VAL A 782 10.39 -18.02 5.09
N THR A 783 11.68 -17.64 5.09
CA THR A 783 12.67 -18.14 6.05
C THR A 783 12.52 -17.36 7.35
N GLY A 784 12.01 -18.00 8.40
CA GLY A 784 11.62 -17.31 9.64
C GLY A 784 12.68 -17.31 10.74
N GLY A 785 12.35 -16.62 11.83
CA GLY A 785 13.12 -16.69 13.07
C GLY A 785 14.20 -15.63 13.21
N ASN A 786 14.33 -14.70 12.25
CA ASN A 786 15.29 -13.62 12.32
C ASN A 786 14.67 -12.36 12.93
N ILE A 787 15.47 -11.67 13.73
CA ILE A 787 15.18 -10.32 14.21
C ILE A 787 16.28 -9.40 13.71
N THR A 788 15.92 -8.38 12.94
CA THR A 788 16.86 -7.35 12.49
C THR A 788 16.54 -6.03 13.15
N TYR A 789 17.50 -5.49 13.89
CA TYR A 789 17.46 -4.13 14.42
C TYR A 789 18.53 -3.30 13.71
N ARG A 790 18.12 -2.26 12.99
CA ARG A 790 19.04 -1.29 12.38
C ARG A 790 18.92 0.02 13.13
N GLN A 791 19.98 0.37 13.85
CA GLN A 791 20.12 1.69 14.45
C GLN A 791 20.59 2.68 13.37
N ILE A 792 19.83 3.74 13.16
CA ILE A 792 20.25 4.88 12.32
C ILE A 792 21.24 5.73 13.15
N ASP A 793 22.36 6.14 12.56
CA ASP A 793 23.51 6.83 13.18
C ASP A 793 23.19 7.85 14.31
N HIS A 794 24.10 7.95 15.29
CA HIS A 794 24.06 8.64 16.61
C HIS A 794 23.57 7.78 17.78
N VAL A 795 24.54 7.20 18.49
CA VAL A 795 24.35 6.43 19.72
C VAL A 795 24.10 7.40 20.87
N ASP A 796 22.89 7.40 21.44
CA ASP A 796 22.73 7.74 22.86
C ASP A 796 23.30 6.55 23.66
N PRO A 797 24.43 6.69 24.37
CA PRO A 797 25.12 5.59 25.06
C PRO A 797 24.24 4.90 26.12
N ASP A 798 23.14 5.54 26.52
CA ASP A 798 22.20 5.08 27.53
C ASP A 798 20.96 4.38 26.95
N SER A 799 20.95 4.07 25.64
CA SER A 799 19.91 3.29 24.95
C SER A 799 19.90 1.81 25.41
N HIS A 800 19.57 1.57 26.67
CA HIS A 800 19.20 0.25 27.17
C HIS A 800 17.72 0.02 26.88
N SER A 801 17.39 -0.53 25.70
CA SER A 801 16.02 -0.98 25.46
C SER A 801 15.71 -2.11 26.46
N ASN A 802 14.77 -1.92 27.39
CA ASN A 802 14.26 -3.01 28.24
C ASN A 802 13.35 -3.97 27.45
N VAL A 803 13.67 -4.20 26.18
CA VAL A 803 12.94 -5.04 25.24
C VAL A 803 13.67 -6.37 25.12
N THR A 804 12.95 -7.47 25.33
CA THR A 804 13.50 -8.82 25.21
C THR A 804 13.38 -9.30 23.78
N PHE A 805 14.50 -9.63 23.13
CA PHE A 805 14.52 -10.21 21.79
C PHE A 805 14.70 -11.72 21.85
N THR A 806 13.78 -12.47 21.23
CA THR A 806 13.87 -13.93 21.10
C THR A 806 13.84 -14.33 19.63
N ALA A 807 15.02 -14.51 19.04
CA ALA A 807 15.18 -15.03 17.69
C ALA A 807 15.32 -16.56 17.74
N MET A 808 14.56 -17.27 16.91
CA MET A 808 14.63 -18.72 16.77
C MET A 808 15.05 -19.06 15.32
N PRO A 809 16.31 -18.81 14.94
CA PRO A 809 16.75 -18.85 13.54
C PRO A 809 16.41 -20.17 12.84
N SER A 810 16.09 -20.06 11.55
CA SER A 810 15.48 -21.08 10.69
C SER A 810 16.18 -22.45 10.71
N ALA A 811 15.38 -23.50 10.88
CA ALA A 811 15.64 -24.87 10.40
C ALA A 811 15.04 -25.06 8.98
N THR A 812 15.13 -26.25 8.39
CA THR A 812 14.40 -26.56 7.15
C THR A 812 12.90 -26.66 7.45
N PRO A 813 11.99 -25.99 6.71
CA PRO A 813 10.54 -26.16 6.88
C PRO A 813 10.12 -27.62 6.64
N VAL A 814 9.13 -28.12 7.38
CA VAL A 814 8.73 -29.54 7.30
C VAL A 814 7.21 -29.70 7.18
N ILE A 815 6.80 -30.56 6.25
CA ILE A 815 5.47 -31.18 6.25
C ILE A 815 5.70 -32.67 6.53
N ASP A 816 5.30 -33.16 7.71
CA ASP A 816 5.41 -34.58 8.12
C ASP A 816 4.02 -35.19 8.25
N VAL A 817 3.67 -36.04 7.28
CA VAL A 817 2.42 -36.79 7.27
C VAL A 817 2.75 -38.26 7.47
N SER A 818 2.24 -38.85 8.55
CA SER A 818 2.58 -40.21 8.94
C SER A 818 1.37 -41.04 9.36
N ALA A 819 1.30 -42.26 8.85
CA ALA A 819 0.47 -43.35 9.37
C ALA A 819 1.39 -44.40 10.00
N THR A 820 1.40 -44.44 11.33
CA THR A 820 2.43 -45.17 12.10
C THR A 820 2.03 -46.58 12.52
N TYR A 821 0.74 -46.95 12.36
CA TYR A 821 0.27 -48.30 12.66
C TYR A 821 1.00 -49.35 11.81
N ASN A 822 1.61 -50.35 12.46
CA ASN A 822 2.53 -51.28 11.81
C ASN A 822 2.44 -52.73 12.33
N ARG A 823 1.34 -53.09 13.01
CA ARG A 823 1.22 -54.42 13.60
C ARG A 823 0.98 -55.45 12.50
N LEU A 824 1.83 -56.48 12.47
CA LEU A 824 1.80 -57.57 11.50
C LEU A 824 1.60 -58.92 12.19
N ASP A 825 0.92 -59.82 11.50
CA ASP A 825 0.94 -61.25 11.79
C ASP A 825 2.34 -61.81 11.49
N PRO A 826 3.03 -62.43 12.48
CA PRO A 826 4.34 -63.04 12.27
C PRO A 826 4.37 -64.10 11.17
N ASP A 827 3.26 -64.81 10.94
CA ASP A 827 3.21 -65.97 10.06
C ASP A 827 2.82 -65.60 8.62
N SER A 828 1.79 -64.76 8.43
CA SER A 828 1.33 -64.35 7.10
C SER A 828 1.98 -63.05 6.59
N GLY A 829 2.61 -62.26 7.47
CA GLY A 829 3.11 -60.93 7.15
C GLY A 829 2.00 -59.91 6.85
N GLN A 830 0.73 -60.25 7.09
CA GLN A 830 -0.42 -59.36 6.88
C GLN A 830 -0.63 -58.44 8.08
N GLY A 831 -1.22 -57.27 7.85
CA GLY A 831 -1.60 -56.36 8.93
C GLY A 831 -2.64 -56.98 9.86
N ILE A 832 -2.50 -56.79 11.18
CA ILE A 832 -3.46 -57.28 12.18
C ILE A 832 -3.96 -56.18 13.11
N ASP A 833 -5.18 -56.32 13.62
CA ASP A 833 -5.79 -55.43 14.60
C ASP A 833 -5.22 -55.63 16.03
N GLN A 834 -5.80 -54.95 17.02
CA GLN A 834 -5.39 -55.12 18.43
C GLN A 834 -5.61 -56.54 18.97
N ASN A 835 -6.57 -57.28 18.40
CA ASN A 835 -6.98 -58.61 18.82
C ASN A 835 -6.27 -59.73 18.03
N GLY A 836 -5.43 -59.38 17.06
CA GLY A 836 -4.70 -60.34 16.21
C GLY A 836 -5.48 -60.79 14.98
N ASN A 837 -6.61 -60.17 14.67
CA ASN A 837 -7.35 -60.48 13.43
C ASN A 837 -6.70 -59.76 12.25
N VAL A 838 -6.66 -60.42 11.10
CA VAL A 838 -6.21 -59.81 9.85
C VAL A 838 -7.06 -58.57 9.54
N LEU A 839 -6.38 -57.48 9.22
CA LEU A 839 -7.01 -56.22 8.84
C LEU A 839 -7.69 -56.37 7.49
N THR A 840 -8.96 -56.00 7.43
CA THR A 840 -9.71 -55.87 6.17
C THR A 840 -9.40 -54.57 5.44
N ARG A 841 -8.78 -53.59 6.14
CA ARG A 841 -8.38 -52.29 5.61
C ARG A 841 -7.07 -51.79 6.24
N THR A 842 -6.31 -51.03 5.48
CA THR A 842 -5.06 -50.38 5.92
C THR A 842 -5.24 -48.87 6.08
N PRO A 843 -4.44 -48.19 6.92
CA PRO A 843 -4.56 -46.75 7.14
C PRO A 843 -3.94 -45.96 5.97
N ASP A 844 -4.65 -45.90 4.85
CA ASP A 844 -4.19 -45.20 3.64
C ASP A 844 -4.25 -43.67 3.79
N ILE A 845 -3.36 -42.96 3.08
CA ILE A 845 -3.24 -41.49 3.10
C ILE A 845 -3.57 -40.94 1.71
N TYR A 846 -4.51 -39.99 1.64
CA TYR A 846 -4.97 -39.34 0.42
C TYR A 846 -4.65 -37.85 0.45
N PHE A 847 -3.81 -37.40 -0.47
CA PHE A 847 -3.55 -35.98 -0.74
C PHE A 847 -4.48 -35.51 -1.86
N ASN A 848 -5.63 -34.96 -1.46
CA ASN A 848 -6.66 -34.46 -2.36
C ASN A 848 -6.43 -32.98 -2.74
N GLY A 849 -5.72 -32.21 -1.90
CA GLY A 849 -5.24 -30.87 -2.21
C GLY A 849 -3.75 -30.83 -2.55
N ALA A 850 -3.28 -29.69 -3.04
CA ALA A 850 -1.89 -29.46 -3.38
C ALA A 850 -1.02 -29.33 -2.11
N VAL A 851 0.21 -29.82 -2.19
CA VAL A 851 1.22 -29.66 -1.14
C VAL A 851 2.29 -28.69 -1.63
N ASN A 852 2.50 -27.61 -0.88
CA ASN A 852 3.52 -26.61 -1.20
C ASN A 852 4.45 -26.40 0.01
N ASN A 853 5.71 -26.79 -0.17
CA ASN A 853 6.82 -26.58 0.76
C ASN A 853 8.13 -26.30 -0.02
N ALA A 854 8.10 -25.31 -0.92
CA ALA A 854 9.15 -25.04 -1.90
C ALA A 854 10.59 -25.02 -1.35
N ASN A 855 10.78 -24.61 -0.08
CA ASN A 855 12.09 -24.48 0.57
C ASN A 855 12.38 -25.57 1.61
N GLY A 856 11.55 -26.62 1.71
CA GLY A 856 11.58 -27.57 2.81
C GLY A 856 11.41 -29.05 2.47
N LEU A 857 11.28 -29.86 3.52
CA LEU A 857 11.07 -31.30 3.44
C LEU A 857 9.57 -31.62 3.46
N LEU A 858 9.10 -32.35 2.45
CA LEU A 858 7.86 -33.12 2.54
C LEU A 858 8.21 -34.56 2.89
N LYS A 859 7.77 -35.01 4.06
CA LYS A 859 8.00 -36.35 4.57
C LYS A 859 6.67 -37.08 4.68
N ILE A 860 6.57 -38.21 3.98
CA ILE A 860 5.38 -39.06 3.95
C ILE A 860 5.80 -40.46 4.40
N ILE A 861 5.20 -40.94 5.49
CA ILE A 861 5.42 -42.30 6.00
C ILE A 861 4.08 -43.02 6.09
N ASN A 862 3.97 -44.19 5.46
CA ASN A 862 2.88 -45.10 5.72
C ASN A 862 3.42 -46.51 5.96
N ASN A 863 3.43 -46.95 7.22
CA ASN A 863 4.07 -48.22 7.60
C ASN A 863 3.35 -49.46 7.06
N LEU A 864 2.04 -49.36 6.82
CA LEU A 864 1.20 -50.51 6.45
C LEU A 864 0.34 -50.26 5.21
N GLY A 865 -0.26 -49.08 5.07
CA GLY A 865 -1.17 -48.73 3.98
C GLY A 865 -0.49 -48.05 2.79
N SER A 866 -1.31 -47.66 1.83
CA SER A 866 -0.92 -46.96 0.60
C SER A 866 -1.00 -45.44 0.74
N VAL A 867 -0.36 -44.72 -0.18
CA VAL A 867 -0.40 -43.26 -0.29
C VAL A 867 -0.86 -42.89 -1.70
N VAL A 868 -1.84 -42.00 -1.79
CA VAL A 868 -2.41 -41.54 -3.07
C VAL A 868 -2.36 -40.02 -3.09
N ALA A 869 -1.81 -39.45 -4.14
CA ALA A 869 -1.82 -38.01 -4.37
C ALA A 869 -2.51 -37.69 -5.69
N SER A 870 -3.54 -36.84 -5.67
CA SER A 870 -4.28 -36.43 -6.87
C SER A 870 -3.95 -35.02 -7.34
N GLN A 871 -3.14 -34.28 -6.58
CA GLN A 871 -2.71 -32.91 -6.86
C GLN A 871 -1.19 -32.78 -6.72
N SER A 872 -0.64 -31.64 -7.14
CA SER A 872 0.80 -31.39 -7.13
C SER A 872 1.43 -31.52 -5.74
N LEU A 873 2.61 -32.13 -5.70
CA LEU A 873 3.50 -32.19 -4.54
C LEU A 873 4.76 -31.40 -4.88
N SER A 874 4.89 -30.19 -4.32
CA SER A 874 6.04 -29.31 -4.54
C SER A 874 6.78 -29.10 -3.23
N ALA A 875 8.05 -29.53 -3.18
CA ALA A 875 8.93 -29.27 -2.02
C ALA A 875 10.39 -29.13 -2.43
N ALA A 876 11.30 -28.72 -1.55
CA ALA A 876 12.74 -28.78 -1.84
C ALA A 876 13.24 -30.23 -1.84
N THR A 877 12.76 -31.03 -0.89
CA THR A 877 13.04 -32.47 -0.79
C THR A 877 11.75 -33.19 -0.47
N VAL A 878 11.50 -34.31 -1.15
CA VAL A 878 10.36 -35.17 -0.86
C VAL A 878 10.87 -36.56 -0.48
N GLN A 879 10.48 -37.03 0.71
CA GLN A 879 10.80 -38.35 1.24
C GLN A 879 9.50 -39.14 1.39
N ILE A 880 9.41 -40.28 0.70
CA ILE A 880 8.25 -41.18 0.75
C ILE A 880 8.73 -42.55 1.22
N VAL A 881 8.14 -43.06 2.31
CA VAL A 881 8.46 -44.37 2.89
C VAL A 881 7.17 -45.16 3.07
N VAL A 882 6.93 -46.10 2.15
CA VAL A 882 5.71 -46.93 2.10
C VAL A 882 6.10 -48.41 1.95
N PRO A 883 6.66 -49.05 3.00
CA PRO A 883 7.30 -50.36 2.89
C PRO A 883 6.34 -51.53 2.61
N LYS A 884 5.04 -51.37 2.86
CA LYS A 884 4.02 -52.44 2.76
C LYS A 884 2.79 -52.06 1.91
N GLY A 885 2.76 -50.83 1.37
CA GLY A 885 1.73 -50.36 0.45
C GLY A 885 2.34 -49.82 -0.84
N THR A 886 1.60 -49.00 -1.57
CA THR A 886 2.10 -48.33 -2.78
C THR A 886 1.92 -46.82 -2.71
N PHE A 887 2.78 -46.09 -3.41
CA PHE A 887 2.59 -44.66 -3.69
C PHE A 887 2.04 -44.50 -5.11
N THR A 888 0.91 -43.79 -5.24
CA THR A 888 0.28 -43.49 -6.52
C THR A 888 0.08 -41.99 -6.71
N PHE A 889 0.44 -41.46 -7.88
CA PHE A 889 0.21 -40.07 -8.27
C PHE A 889 -0.77 -39.99 -9.43
N LEU A 890 -1.95 -39.43 -9.19
CA LEU A 890 -3.11 -39.37 -10.10
C LEU A 890 -3.32 -37.99 -10.75
N GLY A 891 -2.29 -37.15 -10.79
CA GLY A 891 -2.42 -35.79 -11.30
C GLY A 891 -2.62 -35.72 -12.84
N GLY A 892 -3.53 -34.84 -13.29
CA GLY A 892 -3.79 -34.54 -14.70
C GLY A 892 -2.80 -33.57 -15.35
N ILE A 893 -3.15 -32.97 -16.50
CA ILE A 893 -2.34 -31.96 -17.20
C ILE A 893 -2.01 -30.80 -16.25
N GLY A 894 -0.73 -30.43 -16.15
CA GLY A 894 -0.26 -29.33 -15.32
C GLY A 894 -0.02 -29.67 -13.83
N SER A 895 -0.31 -30.91 -13.41
CA SER A 895 0.12 -31.42 -12.11
C SER A 895 1.56 -31.93 -12.18
N PHE A 896 2.33 -31.73 -11.12
CA PHE A 896 3.74 -32.12 -11.11
C PHE A 896 4.18 -32.60 -9.73
N TYR A 897 5.16 -33.49 -9.77
CA TYR A 897 5.99 -33.85 -8.62
C TYR A 897 7.32 -33.13 -8.81
N GLU A 898 7.51 -32.03 -8.09
CA GLU A 898 8.73 -31.22 -8.22
C GLU A 898 9.46 -31.21 -6.88
N SER A 899 10.74 -31.59 -6.95
CA SER A 899 11.67 -31.42 -5.86
C SER A 899 12.71 -30.41 -6.33
N GLY A 900 12.61 -29.15 -5.87
CA GLY A 900 13.26 -27.95 -6.42
C GLY A 900 14.80 -27.90 -6.42
N SER A 901 15.47 -29.02 -6.22
CA SER A 901 16.91 -29.19 -6.35
C SER A 901 17.27 -29.60 -7.78
N ALA A 902 18.37 -29.06 -8.34
CA ALA A 902 18.91 -29.47 -9.63
C ALA A 902 18.84 -31.00 -9.79
N VAL A 903 18.18 -31.46 -10.86
CA VAL A 903 17.94 -32.88 -11.15
C VAL A 903 19.23 -33.72 -11.01
N THR A 904 20.38 -33.12 -11.33
CA THR A 904 21.72 -33.70 -11.17
C THR A 904 22.11 -34.10 -9.75
N SER A 905 21.60 -33.42 -8.71
CA SER A 905 21.91 -33.72 -7.30
C SER A 905 21.11 -34.92 -6.75
N GLN A 906 19.87 -35.11 -7.23
CA GLN A 906 19.02 -36.24 -6.84
C GLN A 906 19.50 -37.57 -7.41
N TRP A 907 20.26 -37.51 -8.51
CA TRP A 907 20.80 -38.68 -9.19
C TRP A 907 22.19 -39.06 -8.66
N ALA A 908 22.73 -38.29 -7.70
CA ALA A 908 24.09 -38.49 -7.20
C ALA A 908 24.20 -39.60 -6.13
N THR A 909 23.10 -40.04 -5.51
CA THR A 909 23.20 -40.88 -4.29
C THR A 909 22.21 -42.05 -4.16
N THR A 910 21.38 -42.37 -5.16
CA THR A 910 20.54 -43.59 -5.11
C THR A 910 20.75 -44.50 -6.30
N GLU A 911 20.91 -45.78 -5.97
CA GLU A 911 21.21 -46.96 -6.75
C GLU A 911 20.20 -47.22 -7.88
N ASN A 912 20.45 -46.61 -9.05
CA ASN A 912 20.07 -47.12 -10.38
C ASN A 912 20.71 -46.22 -11.45
N ARG A 913 21.95 -46.53 -11.84
CA ARG A 913 22.60 -45.87 -13.00
C ARG A 913 22.03 -46.46 -14.30
N PRO A 914 21.54 -45.64 -15.24
CA PRO A 914 21.65 -45.98 -16.66
C PRO A 914 23.14 -45.98 -17.02
N GLU A 915 23.63 -47.09 -17.57
CA GLU A 915 25.06 -47.27 -17.88
C GLU A 915 25.55 -46.43 -19.07
N ASP A 916 24.65 -45.75 -19.77
CA ASP A 916 24.97 -44.91 -20.91
C ASP A 916 24.09 -43.65 -20.98
N THR A 917 24.65 -42.63 -21.62
CA THR A 917 24.05 -41.29 -21.76
C THR A 917 22.75 -41.31 -22.57
N LEU A 918 22.56 -42.28 -23.47
CA LEU A 918 21.37 -42.41 -24.30
C LEU A 918 20.19 -42.90 -23.45
N THR A 919 20.40 -43.86 -22.55
CA THR A 919 19.36 -44.37 -21.64
C THR A 919 18.95 -43.34 -20.59
N ALA A 920 19.91 -42.51 -20.11
CA ALA A 920 19.61 -41.38 -19.24
C ALA A 920 18.76 -40.30 -19.95
N VAL A 921 19.08 -39.99 -21.20
CA VAL A 921 18.35 -39.02 -22.04
C VAL A 921 16.96 -39.55 -22.43
N MET A 922 16.82 -40.84 -22.73
CA MET A 922 15.53 -41.48 -23.01
C MET A 922 14.61 -41.43 -21.79
N THR A 923 15.15 -41.71 -20.61
CA THR A 923 14.37 -41.67 -19.34
C THR A 923 13.93 -40.23 -19.01
N ALA A 924 14.78 -39.23 -19.23
CA ALA A 924 14.43 -37.82 -19.06
C ALA A 924 13.41 -37.32 -20.12
N ALA A 925 13.52 -37.77 -21.37
CA ALA A 925 12.59 -37.44 -22.45
C ALA A 925 11.20 -38.08 -22.27
N THR A 926 11.14 -39.29 -21.70
CA THR A 926 9.87 -39.92 -21.27
C THR A 926 9.21 -39.15 -20.13
N TYR A 927 10.01 -38.58 -19.22
CA TYR A 927 9.51 -37.76 -18.09
C TYR A 927 9.01 -36.38 -18.52
N LEU A 928 9.54 -35.82 -19.62
CA LEU A 928 9.13 -34.55 -20.23
C LEU A 928 7.99 -34.69 -21.26
N GLY A 929 7.44 -35.89 -21.46
CA GLY A 929 6.27 -36.12 -22.33
C GLY A 929 6.56 -36.05 -23.84
N ALA A 930 7.80 -36.28 -24.29
CA ALA A 930 8.20 -36.11 -25.70
C ALA A 930 7.94 -37.32 -26.62
N TYR A 931 7.06 -38.26 -26.25
CA TYR A 931 6.68 -39.40 -27.09
C TYR A 931 5.22 -39.30 -27.56
N GLY A 932 5.01 -39.14 -28.87
CA GLY A 932 3.70 -39.03 -29.50
C GLY A 932 3.76 -39.18 -31.02
N ASP A 933 2.63 -39.53 -31.63
CA ASP A 933 2.50 -39.89 -33.05
C ASP A 933 2.67 -38.67 -33.98
N TYR A 934 3.30 -38.91 -35.13
CA TYR A 934 3.64 -37.92 -36.16
C TYR A 934 2.41 -37.09 -36.50
N TYR A 935 2.39 -35.76 -36.33
CA TYR A 935 1.81 -34.82 -37.33
C TYR A 935 1.85 -33.33 -36.94
N THR A 936 2.10 -32.91 -35.69
CA THR A 936 2.02 -31.46 -35.35
C THR A 936 3.06 -30.86 -34.37
N ALA A 937 4.08 -31.59 -33.91
CA ALA A 937 5.20 -31.03 -33.13
C ALA A 937 6.54 -31.73 -33.47
N PRO A 938 7.73 -31.19 -33.13
CA PRO A 938 8.99 -31.92 -33.31
C PRO A 938 9.07 -33.09 -32.31
N HIS A 939 9.12 -34.33 -32.82
CA HIS A 939 9.13 -35.58 -32.04
C HIS A 939 10.46 -36.35 -32.20
N ILE A 940 10.82 -37.22 -31.23
CA ILE A 940 11.94 -38.17 -31.35
C ILE A 940 11.37 -39.57 -31.67
N ALA A 941 11.57 -40.07 -32.88
CA ALA A 941 11.04 -41.37 -33.32
C ALA A 941 11.85 -42.56 -32.78
N SER A 942 11.20 -43.72 -32.58
CA SER A 942 11.85 -45.00 -32.21
C SER A 942 12.19 -45.83 -33.46
N GLY A 943 13.47 -46.10 -33.71
CA GLY A 943 13.94 -46.99 -34.79
C GLY A 943 15.44 -46.86 -35.07
N THR A 944 16.07 -47.91 -35.62
CA THR A 944 17.54 -48.03 -35.80
C THR A 944 18.16 -47.22 -36.94
N ASP A 945 17.43 -46.31 -37.59
CA ASP A 945 17.96 -45.41 -38.62
C ASP A 945 17.55 -43.97 -38.30
N HIS A 946 18.53 -43.14 -37.91
CA HIS A 946 18.30 -41.72 -37.58
C HIS A 946 19.14 -40.80 -38.48
N PRO A 947 18.56 -40.16 -39.51
CA PRO A 947 19.19 -39.02 -40.15
C PRO A 947 18.83 -37.72 -39.43
N TYR A 948 19.84 -36.98 -38.96
CA TYR A 948 19.69 -35.63 -38.39
C TYR A 948 20.01 -34.58 -39.45
N PHE A 949 19.24 -33.49 -39.48
CA PHE A 949 19.50 -32.34 -40.36
C PHE A 949 20.22 -31.24 -39.59
N TYR A 950 21.28 -30.67 -40.19
CA TYR A 950 21.81 -29.37 -39.81
C TYR A 950 22.05 -28.53 -41.07
N TYR A 951 21.57 -27.30 -41.09
CA TYR A 951 21.88 -26.34 -42.15
C TYR A 951 23.24 -25.72 -41.88
N CYS A 952 24.30 -26.19 -42.56
CA CYS A 952 25.50 -25.38 -42.70
C CYS A 952 25.37 -24.53 -43.98
N CYS A 953 25.29 -23.21 -43.83
CA CYS A 953 25.37 -22.32 -44.97
C CYS A 953 26.80 -22.36 -45.55
N THR A 954 26.93 -22.85 -46.77
CA THR A 954 28.09 -22.49 -47.62
C THR A 954 27.67 -21.83 -48.94
N ASP A 955 26.40 -21.92 -49.37
CA ASP A 955 25.92 -21.27 -50.59
C ASP A 955 24.37 -21.24 -50.73
N GLY A 956 23.66 -20.69 -49.74
CA GLY A 956 22.37 -20.00 -49.92
C GLY A 956 21.16 -20.68 -50.61
N SER A 957 21.19 -21.93 -51.08
CA SER A 957 20.03 -22.48 -51.82
C SER A 957 19.79 -24.00 -51.80
N HIS A 958 20.66 -24.85 -51.25
CA HIS A 958 20.39 -26.30 -51.22
C HIS A 958 20.94 -26.97 -49.94
N GLY A 959 20.16 -27.88 -49.32
CA GLY A 959 20.57 -28.67 -48.15
C GLY A 959 21.25 -29.99 -48.54
N VAL A 960 22.35 -30.33 -47.87
CA VAL A 960 23.08 -31.61 -48.04
C VAL A 960 22.72 -32.58 -46.89
N TYR A 961 22.49 -33.85 -47.23
CA TYR A 961 22.20 -34.94 -46.31
C TYR A 961 23.51 -35.64 -45.88
N GLN A 962 23.83 -35.63 -44.59
CA GLN A 962 24.94 -36.40 -43.99
C GLN A 962 24.48 -37.02 -42.65
N PRO A 963 24.46 -38.36 -42.51
CA PRO A 963 24.16 -39.02 -41.23
C PRO A 963 25.31 -38.81 -40.24
N VAL A 964 25.00 -38.37 -39.02
CA VAL A 964 26.00 -38.12 -37.98
C VAL A 964 26.38 -39.43 -37.32
N GLY A 965 27.32 -40.16 -37.93
CA GLY A 965 27.76 -41.47 -37.43
C GLY A 965 28.78 -41.44 -36.30
N ASN A 966 29.39 -40.29 -35.98
CA ASN A 966 30.49 -40.18 -34.99
C ASN A 966 30.71 -38.73 -34.51
N ALA A 967 29.69 -38.06 -33.95
CA ALA A 967 29.89 -36.76 -33.29
C ALA A 967 29.90 -36.93 -31.76
N ASP A 968 30.74 -36.13 -31.09
CA ASP A 968 30.82 -36.06 -29.63
C ASP A 968 29.44 -35.81 -28.99
N ALA A 969 29.24 -36.39 -27.80
CA ALA A 969 27.97 -36.38 -27.07
C ALA A 969 27.39 -34.97 -26.84
N SER A 970 28.24 -33.93 -26.79
CA SER A 970 27.85 -32.52 -26.70
C SER A 970 27.15 -32.01 -27.97
N THR A 971 27.55 -32.47 -29.15
CA THR A 971 26.97 -32.08 -30.44
C THR A 971 25.59 -32.71 -30.64
N ILE A 972 25.41 -33.95 -30.18
CA ILE A 972 24.12 -34.65 -30.17
C ILE A 972 23.17 -34.05 -29.13
N PHE A 973 23.68 -33.68 -27.95
CA PHE A 973 22.94 -32.96 -26.91
C PHE A 973 22.45 -31.59 -27.41
N THR A 974 23.34 -30.81 -28.03
CA THR A 974 23.01 -29.47 -28.56
C THR A 974 22.00 -29.53 -29.71
N ALA A 975 22.12 -30.51 -30.61
CA ALA A 975 21.16 -30.72 -31.70
C ALA A 975 19.76 -31.15 -31.19
N ARG A 976 19.69 -31.90 -30.08
CA ARG A 976 18.42 -32.34 -29.46
C ARG A 976 17.74 -31.25 -28.64
N MET A 977 18.50 -30.38 -27.99
CA MET A 977 17.98 -29.17 -27.32
C MET A 977 17.53 -28.09 -28.32
N LEU A 978 18.23 -27.92 -29.46
CA LEU A 978 17.81 -26.97 -30.51
C LEU A 978 16.50 -27.40 -31.21
N MET A 979 16.26 -28.71 -31.38
CA MET A 979 15.03 -29.21 -32.02
C MET A 979 13.78 -29.13 -31.13
N THR A 980 13.94 -29.10 -29.80
CA THR A 980 12.82 -28.99 -28.86
C THR A 980 12.35 -27.54 -28.64
N TYR A 981 13.09 -26.54 -29.16
CA TYR A 981 12.84 -25.11 -28.89
C TYR A 981 12.80 -24.22 -30.16
N TYR A 982 12.57 -24.81 -31.34
CA TYR A 982 12.48 -24.06 -32.60
C TYR A 982 11.02 -23.68 -32.91
N ASP A 983 10.64 -22.40 -32.76
CA ASP A 983 9.29 -21.88 -33.11
C ASP A 983 9.16 -21.42 -34.58
N GLY A 984 10.24 -21.50 -35.34
CA GLY A 984 10.27 -21.15 -36.76
C GLY A 984 10.64 -19.70 -37.11
N THR A 985 10.91 -18.78 -36.15
CA THR A 985 11.06 -17.35 -36.53
C THR A 985 12.23 -16.53 -35.96
N SER A 986 13.10 -17.03 -35.06
CA SER A 986 14.28 -16.24 -34.63
C SER A 986 15.50 -17.07 -34.17
N PRO A 987 16.74 -16.69 -34.53
CA PRO A 987 17.94 -17.37 -34.04
C PRO A 987 18.54 -16.64 -32.82
N LEU A 988 18.68 -17.34 -31.70
CA LEU A 988 19.45 -16.90 -30.52
C LEU A 988 20.49 -17.96 -30.16
N PHE A 989 21.74 -17.54 -29.97
CA PHE A 989 22.88 -18.39 -29.62
C PHE A 989 22.95 -18.59 -28.09
N ILE A 990 23.05 -19.85 -27.64
CA ILE A 990 23.49 -20.23 -26.28
C ILE A 990 24.97 -20.61 -26.38
N ASP A 991 25.85 -19.85 -25.73
CA ASP A 991 27.24 -20.24 -25.50
C ASP A 991 27.36 -20.95 -24.13
N LEU A 992 27.85 -22.19 -24.13
CA LEU A 992 28.22 -22.94 -22.93
C LEU A 992 29.75 -23.21 -22.94
N PRO A 993 30.47 -23.06 -21.81
CA PRO A 993 31.91 -23.18 -21.77
C PRO A 993 32.36 -24.65 -21.87
N ALA A 994 33.19 -24.97 -22.87
CA ALA A 994 33.82 -26.28 -23.01
C ALA A 994 35.06 -26.39 -22.11
N GLY A 995 35.05 -27.36 -21.20
CA GLY A 995 36.22 -27.74 -20.39
C GLY A 995 37.01 -28.87 -21.05
N GLY A 996 38.31 -28.65 -21.28
CA GLY A 996 39.27 -29.71 -21.63
C GLY A 996 40.64 -29.15 -22.03
N GLN A 997 41.72 -29.58 -21.38
CA GLN A 997 43.07 -28.98 -21.43
C GLN A 997 43.95 -29.41 -22.61
N GLY A 998 44.80 -28.48 -23.11
CA GLY A 998 46.22 -28.76 -23.41
C GLY A 998 46.71 -28.86 -24.88
N TYR A 999 47.24 -27.72 -25.38
CA TYR A 999 48.34 -27.51 -26.36
C TYR A 999 48.14 -27.49 -27.90
N ALA A 1000 48.52 -26.31 -28.44
CA ALA A 1000 49.29 -25.98 -29.67
C ALA A 1000 48.57 -25.57 -31.00
N TRP A 1001 48.46 -24.23 -31.14
CA TRP A 1001 48.61 -23.32 -32.32
C TRP A 1001 48.40 -23.82 -33.77
N GLU A 1002 47.53 -23.15 -34.55
CA GLU A 1002 47.89 -22.15 -35.60
C GLU A 1002 46.64 -21.42 -36.22
N HIS A 1003 46.86 -20.22 -36.75
CA HIS A 1003 45.94 -19.17 -37.22
C HIS A 1003 44.95 -19.51 -38.37
N GLN A 1004 43.73 -18.94 -38.37
CA GLN A 1004 43.36 -17.77 -39.21
C GLN A 1004 41.92 -17.24 -38.98
N HIS A 1005 41.83 -15.90 -38.89
CA HIS A 1005 40.64 -15.05 -38.84
C HIS A 1005 39.81 -15.05 -40.15
N SER A 1006 38.48 -14.84 -40.08
CA SER A 1006 37.84 -13.62 -40.65
C SER A 1006 36.30 -13.54 -40.51
N ARG A 1007 35.85 -12.50 -39.78
CA ARG A 1007 34.76 -11.52 -40.02
C ARG A 1007 33.42 -11.98 -40.64
N CYS A 1008 32.32 -11.75 -39.91
CA CYS A 1008 31.27 -10.80 -40.32
C CYS A 1008 30.41 -10.28 -39.14
N ARG A 1009 29.87 -9.06 -39.33
CA ARG A 1009 29.39 -8.08 -38.35
C ARG A 1009 27.91 -8.24 -37.93
N GLN A 1010 27.60 -7.64 -36.78
CA GLN A 1010 26.29 -7.37 -36.15
C GLN A 1010 25.35 -6.40 -36.91
N ARG A 1011 24.07 -6.40 -36.45
CA ARG A 1011 23.03 -5.34 -36.38
C ARG A 1011 21.94 -5.30 -37.48
N ALA A 1012 20.75 -5.84 -37.17
CA ALA A 1012 19.55 -5.12 -36.74
C ALA A 1012 18.50 -6.15 -36.27
#